data_AF-A0A4S1CE20-F1
#
_entry.id   AF-A0A4S1CE20-F1
#
_cell.length_a   1.000
_cell.length_b   1.000
_cell.length_c   1.000
_cell.angle_alpha   90.00
_cell.angle_beta   90.00
_cell.angle_gamma   90.00
#
_symmetry.space_group_name_H-M   'P 1'
#
loop_
_entity.id
_entity.type
_entity.pdbx_description
1 polymer ?
#
loop_
_entity_poly.entity_id
_entity_poly.type
_entity_poly.pdbx_seq_one_letter_code
_entity_poly.pdbx_strand_id
1 'polypeptide(L)'
;MTWELHVAEAENLLSSSRLPSSTELISLIKRVNPTRLQLHDEDRKRGYRLKNALQNLLLENYGEAFHLAPHPCAPDIVLIKHNTLPSIDACHAVMGVFSENALRTVAVPEAKPQTKPPRKDKVTAETPASPMDVVRQAQRLLDEFDYSQAERLLCDIRIENNRHLPALLRAATMLLQDMGAYTAAIRTLLAQPRAVLRDTAVRELIALAYHRNGMTQEARALFDGLHAVDLGKNALCAYADISFKDGNLAHAWHLLKEADEKEGFVVDHAALMSSVETAMRREAQPWVQRAEEALTLNDMEQAEAQSREALGRCPSLQRPREIIAMAAAKREAEKLAALWRRLEMSEPGPKRLELLETLQEHDTKAQERIAGLIAAEKAAIKRYQVESKLETLRKEAETRKWQECYDIIEWLSRQDDHPEAYREACGVSPYFSVLHQNRRLQKVPGKSAREAWLRFVEAKSAFETGEQAGCFVIMEEIRDYFGHCPEFAEPYRMLLGREQEAARSEIALLLEQAQSEDADAVRIGTIFNRIRKRMSVLPEEERNGHLQTMRERQSLLETEPDGDELVNAYAVCRLFGNVRRASLLREHIADETSLKKVEDEVGELFKIERSGLTLNFSNDMPVDLTSEPALAYRGSTDRHIFLTGLKYFILVDLHEMSATRFDSIYLTGGHLVDALPAKGIFLFRGITETNYVVRAELTASKWAITALFDVSEAFLLEEGATVVDIYLSSDRETDYYLNIKYEDGSRPGKMGRMRVRSRNGMADTVQIKDEPVIYSKRLSSAPDRFIIGATDETRICTRNLTYDFIMGMTPDIWEVDEENRHIYYFYSHMLKRVDFKFDDYTEFPESPGCFFFKMNHRILGVSPTTNTVMIAIKQKAALYDFGTNELSAPFPFSAIVSTRPARKWYCFDYSEERRELTLKDVTRELRSLLAWKPLPLGGGKKRTAEEVQEAYGMLYFGYTCEDPPEDAEGETGACDEAS
;
A
#
# COMPACT_ATOMS: atom_id res chain seq x y z
N MET A 1 39.82 14.87 -13.56
CA MET A 1 39.82 14.85 -12.08
C MET A 1 40.32 13.52 -11.49
N THR A 2 40.00 12.35 -12.03
CA THR A 2 40.40 11.05 -11.42
C THR A 2 41.88 10.68 -11.59
N TRP A 3 42.54 11.03 -12.70
CA TRP A 3 43.95 10.67 -12.93
C TRP A 3 44.93 11.44 -12.03
N GLU A 4 44.69 12.75 -11.79
CA GLU A 4 45.53 13.56 -10.90
C GLU A 4 45.51 13.07 -9.44
N LEU A 5 44.36 12.55 -8.98
CA LEU A 5 44.24 11.90 -7.68
C LEU A 5 45.13 10.65 -7.59
N HIS A 6 45.13 9.80 -8.63
CA HIS A 6 46.00 8.62 -8.68
C HIS A 6 47.50 8.98 -8.80
N VAL A 7 47.82 10.10 -9.42
CA VAL A 7 49.19 10.62 -9.50
C VAL A 7 49.66 11.11 -8.12
N ALA A 8 48.84 11.90 -7.41
CA ALA A 8 49.14 12.33 -6.06
C ALA A 8 49.26 11.13 -5.09
N GLU A 9 48.41 10.12 -5.25
CA GLU A 9 48.47 8.85 -4.52
C GLU A 9 49.80 8.12 -4.79
N ALA A 10 50.24 8.03 -6.04
CA ALA A 10 51.53 7.42 -6.40
C ALA A 10 52.74 8.18 -5.86
N GLU A 11 52.72 9.51 -5.90
CA GLU A 11 53.81 10.36 -5.37
C GLU A 11 53.91 10.28 -3.84
N ASN A 12 52.76 10.25 -3.14
CA ASN A 12 52.71 10.05 -1.70
C ASN A 12 53.20 8.65 -1.31
N LEU A 13 52.83 7.62 -2.07
CA LEU A 13 53.25 6.25 -1.80
C LEU A 13 54.75 6.06 -2.05
N LEU A 14 55.32 6.61 -3.12
CA LEU A 14 56.76 6.56 -3.41
C LEU A 14 57.62 7.35 -2.40
N SER A 15 57.03 8.29 -1.67
CA SER A 15 57.70 9.06 -0.60
C SER A 15 57.41 8.55 0.82
N SER A 16 56.55 7.53 0.94
CA SER A 16 56.19 6.92 2.22
C SER A 16 57.26 5.95 2.71
N SER A 17 57.40 5.85 4.03
CA SER A 17 58.15 4.75 4.67
C SER A 17 57.34 3.46 4.78
N ARG A 18 56.05 3.47 4.44
CA ARG A 18 55.18 2.29 4.37
C ARG A 18 55.55 1.48 3.12
N LEU A 19 55.78 0.18 3.29
CA LEU A 19 55.93 -0.73 2.15
C LEU A 19 54.53 -1.11 1.59
N PRO A 20 54.17 -0.74 0.36
CA PRO A 20 52.88 -1.06 -0.24
C PRO A 20 52.80 -2.53 -0.69
N SER A 21 51.59 -3.09 -0.72
CA SER A 21 51.35 -4.44 -1.23
C SER A 21 51.64 -4.56 -2.73
N SER A 22 51.92 -5.78 -3.19
CA SER A 22 52.13 -6.04 -4.63
C SER A 22 50.86 -5.75 -5.45
N THR A 23 49.67 -5.95 -4.89
CA THR A 23 48.38 -5.66 -5.53
C THR A 23 48.06 -4.17 -5.58
N GLU A 24 48.36 -3.41 -4.51
CA GLU A 24 48.29 -1.94 -4.50
C GLU A 24 49.23 -1.37 -5.57
N LEU A 25 50.48 -1.86 -5.62
CA LEU A 25 51.45 -1.46 -6.64
C LEU A 25 50.96 -1.76 -8.06
N ILE A 26 50.49 -2.99 -8.33
CA ILE A 26 49.99 -3.38 -9.65
C ILE A 26 48.77 -2.56 -10.07
N SER A 27 47.85 -2.31 -9.13
CA SER A 27 46.65 -1.51 -9.38
C SER A 27 47.02 -0.07 -9.68
N LEU A 28 47.95 0.51 -8.92
CA LEU A 28 48.40 1.87 -9.12
C LEU A 28 49.22 2.02 -10.41
N ILE A 29 50.11 1.06 -10.72
CA ILE A 29 50.81 0.94 -12.02
C ILE A 29 49.82 0.98 -13.18
N LYS A 30 48.70 0.23 -13.09
CA LYS A 30 47.66 0.21 -14.13
C LYS A 30 46.91 1.55 -14.25
N ARG A 31 46.62 2.21 -13.13
CA ARG A 31 45.88 3.48 -13.08
C ARG A 31 46.70 4.68 -13.54
N VAL A 32 48.00 4.72 -13.24
CA VAL A 32 48.89 5.80 -13.69
C VAL A 32 49.41 5.60 -15.12
N ASN A 33 49.29 4.38 -15.68
CA ASN A 33 49.78 4.06 -17.02
C ASN A 33 49.05 4.88 -18.12
N PRO A 34 49.74 5.76 -18.85
CA PRO A 34 49.09 6.70 -19.75
C PRO A 34 48.73 6.10 -21.11
N THR A 35 49.07 4.84 -21.42
CA THR A 35 48.93 4.23 -22.77
C THR A 35 47.50 4.21 -23.34
N ARG A 36 46.45 4.29 -22.50
CA ARG A 36 45.04 4.35 -22.94
C ARG A 36 44.34 5.67 -22.60
N LEU A 37 45.08 6.65 -22.10
CA LEU A 37 44.55 7.93 -21.64
C LEU A 37 44.94 9.02 -22.65
N GLN A 38 43.97 9.85 -23.06
CA GLN A 38 44.22 11.01 -23.95
C GLN A 38 44.82 12.17 -23.14
N LEU A 39 46.04 12.00 -22.65
CA LEU A 39 46.77 12.99 -21.84
C LEU A 39 47.69 13.85 -22.71
N HIS A 40 47.90 15.10 -22.27
CA HIS A 40 48.92 15.97 -22.85
C HIS A 40 50.34 15.39 -22.67
N ASP A 41 51.27 15.80 -23.54
CA ASP A 41 52.60 15.18 -23.63
C ASP A 41 53.40 15.24 -22.31
N GLU A 42 53.27 16.31 -21.53
CA GLU A 42 53.92 16.46 -20.22
C GLU A 42 53.34 15.50 -19.17
N ASP A 43 52.03 15.35 -19.12
CA ASP A 43 51.35 14.39 -18.25
C ASP A 43 51.63 12.95 -18.65
N ARG A 44 51.73 12.68 -19.96
CA ARG A 44 52.12 11.36 -20.48
C ARG A 44 53.55 11.00 -20.06
N LYS A 45 54.50 11.95 -20.09
CA LYS A 45 55.86 11.74 -19.58
C LYS A 45 55.86 11.51 -18.06
N ARG A 46 55.09 12.29 -17.30
CA ARG A 46 54.95 12.15 -15.83
C ARG A 46 54.37 10.78 -15.47
N GLY A 47 53.30 10.35 -16.14
CA GLY A 47 52.67 9.04 -15.95
C GLY A 47 53.62 7.88 -16.23
N TYR A 48 54.38 7.92 -17.33
CA TYR A 48 55.39 6.89 -17.61
C TYR A 48 56.51 6.88 -16.58
N ARG A 49 56.98 8.03 -16.09
CA ARG A 49 58.00 8.10 -15.02
C ARG A 49 57.51 7.43 -13.73
N LEU A 50 56.29 7.74 -13.29
CA LEU A 50 55.69 7.15 -12.09
C LEU A 50 55.44 5.66 -12.26
N LYS A 51 54.91 5.24 -13.41
CA LYS A 51 54.75 3.82 -13.77
C LYS A 51 56.06 3.06 -13.62
N ASN A 52 57.15 3.61 -14.17
CA ASN A 52 58.46 2.98 -14.14
C ASN A 52 59.04 2.91 -12.71
N ALA A 53 58.87 3.97 -11.91
CA ALA A 53 59.29 3.97 -10.50
C ALA A 53 58.54 2.92 -9.68
N LEU A 54 57.22 2.81 -9.87
CA LEU A 54 56.39 1.80 -9.22
C LEU A 54 56.72 0.38 -9.68
N GLN A 55 57.03 0.17 -10.97
CA GLN A 55 57.46 -1.13 -11.49
C GLN A 55 58.82 -1.56 -10.92
N ASN A 56 59.74 -0.62 -10.70
CA ASN A 56 61.00 -0.90 -10.00
C ASN A 56 60.74 -1.26 -8.53
N LEU A 57 59.92 -0.47 -7.83
CA LEU A 57 59.57 -0.74 -6.43
C LEU A 57 58.89 -2.12 -6.27
N LEU A 58 58.05 -2.52 -7.22
CA LEU A 58 57.43 -3.86 -7.28
C LEU A 58 58.48 -4.96 -7.39
N LEU A 59 59.40 -4.87 -8.34
CA LEU A 59 60.39 -5.93 -8.56
C LEU A 59 61.47 -5.97 -7.48
N GLU A 60 61.87 -4.83 -6.93
CA GLU A 60 62.86 -4.78 -5.84
C GLU A 60 62.36 -5.45 -4.56
N ASN A 61 61.05 -5.39 -4.28
CA ASN A 61 60.46 -5.94 -3.06
C ASN A 61 59.73 -7.27 -3.24
N TYR A 62 59.36 -7.63 -4.47
CA TYR A 62 58.57 -8.84 -4.75
C TYR A 62 59.10 -9.66 -5.93
N GLY A 63 60.29 -9.35 -6.44
CA GLY A 63 60.83 -9.89 -7.71
C GLY A 63 60.83 -11.42 -7.81
N GLU A 64 61.06 -12.13 -6.71
CA GLU A 64 61.10 -13.60 -6.68
C GLU A 64 59.74 -14.24 -7.03
N ALA A 65 58.65 -13.50 -6.82
CA ALA A 65 57.29 -13.92 -7.17
C ALA A 65 56.94 -13.68 -8.65
N PHE A 66 57.80 -13.00 -9.41
CA PHE A 66 57.55 -12.64 -10.82
C PHE A 66 58.65 -13.16 -11.76
N HIS A 67 58.30 -13.33 -13.03
CA HIS A 67 59.25 -13.52 -14.13
C HIS A 67 58.98 -12.52 -15.25
N LEU A 68 60.01 -12.21 -16.04
CA LEU A 68 59.92 -11.31 -17.18
C LEU A 68 59.80 -12.12 -18.47
N ALA A 69 58.63 -12.04 -19.13
CA ALA A 69 58.38 -12.69 -20.41
C ALA A 69 58.59 -11.69 -21.57
N PRO A 70 59.40 -12.00 -22.61
CA PRO A 70 59.62 -11.09 -23.73
C PRO A 70 58.34 -10.85 -24.55
N HIS A 71 58.14 -9.62 -25.02
CA HIS A 71 57.01 -9.28 -25.89
C HIS A 71 57.26 -9.81 -27.32
N PRO A 72 56.27 -10.47 -27.96
CA PRO A 72 56.47 -11.19 -29.23
C PRO A 72 56.83 -10.30 -30.43
N CYS A 73 56.58 -8.99 -30.35
CA CYS A 73 56.81 -8.04 -31.46
C CYS A 73 57.77 -6.89 -31.11
N ALA A 74 58.32 -6.84 -29.89
CA ALA A 74 59.17 -5.73 -29.43
C ALA A 74 60.21 -6.27 -28.42
N PRO A 75 61.48 -6.47 -28.84
CA PRO A 75 62.49 -7.17 -28.02
C PRO A 75 62.94 -6.39 -26.77
N ASP A 76 62.67 -5.09 -26.73
CA ASP A 76 62.95 -4.17 -25.64
C ASP A 76 61.81 -4.07 -24.61
N ILE A 77 60.67 -4.72 -24.87
CA ILE A 77 59.51 -4.75 -23.98
C ILE A 77 59.34 -6.14 -23.37
N VAL A 78 59.10 -6.18 -22.06
CA VAL A 78 58.76 -7.40 -21.32
C VAL A 78 57.41 -7.28 -20.63
N LEU A 79 56.75 -8.41 -20.41
CA LEU A 79 55.60 -8.56 -19.54
C LEU A 79 56.08 -9.06 -18.18
N ILE A 80 55.74 -8.33 -17.12
CA ILE A 80 55.96 -8.77 -15.74
C ILE A 80 54.81 -9.71 -15.34
N LYS A 81 55.09 -11.00 -15.16
CA LYS A 81 54.09 -12.05 -14.89
C LYS A 81 54.31 -12.72 -13.54
N HIS A 82 53.24 -12.93 -12.78
CA HIS A 82 53.31 -13.64 -11.51
C HIS A 82 53.54 -15.14 -11.73
N ASN A 83 54.42 -15.76 -10.94
CA ASN A 83 54.83 -17.15 -11.10
C ASN A 83 53.70 -18.15 -10.78
N THR A 84 52.84 -17.82 -9.80
CA THR A 84 51.79 -18.72 -9.30
C THR A 84 50.36 -18.30 -9.64
N LEU A 85 50.13 -17.06 -10.11
CA LEU A 85 48.78 -16.49 -10.31
C LEU A 85 48.64 -15.94 -11.74
N PRO A 86 48.06 -16.73 -12.68
CA PRO A 86 48.00 -16.35 -14.10
C PRO A 86 47.17 -15.11 -14.42
N SER A 87 46.32 -14.66 -13.49
CA SER A 87 45.48 -13.47 -13.62
C SER A 87 46.17 -12.18 -13.18
N ILE A 88 47.37 -12.28 -12.57
CA ILE A 88 48.13 -11.14 -12.06
C ILE A 88 49.26 -10.82 -13.05
N ASP A 89 48.93 -9.98 -14.03
CA ASP A 89 49.89 -9.36 -14.94
C ASP A 89 50.14 -7.90 -14.50
N ALA A 90 51.40 -7.55 -14.25
CA ALA A 90 51.83 -6.22 -13.77
C ALA A 90 52.19 -5.24 -14.91
N CYS A 91 51.65 -5.49 -16.11
CA CYS A 91 51.79 -4.71 -17.35
C CYS A 91 53.12 -4.88 -18.12
N HIS A 92 53.12 -4.32 -19.34
CA HIS A 92 54.29 -4.15 -20.19
C HIS A 92 55.25 -3.12 -19.59
N ALA A 93 56.55 -3.45 -19.59
CA ALA A 93 57.64 -2.62 -19.14
C ALA A 93 58.77 -2.61 -20.17
N VAL A 94 59.52 -1.51 -20.23
CA VAL A 94 60.69 -1.38 -21.11
C VAL A 94 61.92 -1.83 -20.34
N MET A 95 62.66 -2.81 -20.88
CA MET A 95 63.79 -3.44 -20.21
C MET A 95 64.87 -2.45 -19.76
N GLY A 96 65.14 -1.42 -20.56
CA GLY A 96 66.15 -0.40 -20.27
C GLY A 96 65.83 0.55 -19.11
N VAL A 97 64.67 0.41 -18.47
CA VAL A 97 64.23 1.30 -17.38
C VAL A 97 64.28 0.63 -15.99
N PHE A 98 64.54 -0.67 -15.93
CA PHE A 98 64.71 -1.36 -14.65
C PHE A 98 66.06 -1.04 -14.01
N SER A 99 66.06 -0.87 -12.68
CA SER A 99 67.26 -0.74 -11.86
C SER A 99 68.01 -2.07 -11.82
N GLU A 100 69.31 -2.01 -11.52
CA GLU A 100 70.11 -3.22 -11.37
C GLU A 100 69.60 -4.11 -10.23
N ASN A 101 69.07 -3.51 -9.16
CA ASN A 101 68.46 -4.24 -8.05
C ASN A 101 67.17 -4.96 -8.47
N ALA A 102 66.28 -4.27 -9.20
CA ALA A 102 65.05 -4.86 -9.72
C ALA A 102 65.30 -6.06 -10.64
N LEU A 103 66.37 -6.05 -11.44
CA LEU A 103 66.72 -7.16 -12.33
C LEU A 103 67.37 -8.34 -11.60
N ARG A 104 68.05 -8.10 -10.47
CA ARG A 104 68.71 -9.14 -9.67
C ARG A 104 67.72 -9.97 -8.84
N THR A 105 66.59 -9.38 -8.46
CA THR A 105 65.56 -10.02 -7.62
C THR A 105 64.55 -10.85 -8.40
N VAL A 106 64.46 -10.67 -9.72
CA VAL A 106 63.52 -11.42 -10.57
C VAL A 106 63.92 -12.89 -10.68
N ALA A 107 62.95 -13.80 -10.56
CA ALA A 107 63.19 -15.23 -10.73
C ALA A 107 63.68 -15.56 -12.15
N VAL A 108 64.84 -16.21 -12.28
CA VAL A 108 65.34 -16.72 -13.56
C VAL A 108 64.55 -17.99 -13.91
N PRO A 109 63.91 -18.08 -15.09
CA PRO A 109 63.23 -19.30 -15.48
C PRO A 109 64.26 -20.43 -15.67
N GLU A 110 64.29 -21.39 -14.75
CA GLU A 110 65.09 -22.59 -14.92
C GLU A 110 64.63 -23.33 -16.19
N ALA A 111 65.55 -23.54 -17.13
CA ALA A 111 65.34 -24.40 -18.27
C ALA A 111 65.01 -25.80 -17.74
N LYS A 112 63.80 -26.31 -18.04
CA LYS A 112 63.33 -27.64 -17.64
C LYS A 112 64.43 -28.68 -17.87
N PRO A 113 64.98 -29.32 -16.81
CA PRO A 113 65.88 -30.44 -17.02
C PRO A 113 65.08 -31.60 -17.57
N GLN A 114 65.37 -32.00 -18.81
CA GLN A 114 64.96 -33.28 -19.36
C GLN A 114 65.64 -34.39 -18.56
N THR A 115 65.02 -34.82 -17.46
CA THR A 115 65.43 -36.01 -16.74
C THR A 115 64.67 -37.21 -17.30
N LYS A 116 65.44 -38.16 -17.86
CA LYS A 116 64.96 -39.49 -18.26
C LYS A 116 64.23 -40.16 -17.09
N PRO A 117 63.20 -40.98 -17.34
CA PRO A 117 62.45 -41.62 -16.27
C PRO A 117 63.37 -42.53 -15.43
N PRO A 118 63.27 -42.51 -14.09
CA PRO A 118 64.01 -43.45 -13.28
C PRO A 118 63.42 -44.85 -13.48
N ARG A 119 64.30 -45.85 -13.37
CA ARG A 119 63.93 -47.28 -13.40
C ARG A 119 62.88 -47.57 -12.33
N LYS A 120 61.83 -48.30 -12.71
CA LYS A 120 60.85 -48.89 -11.81
C LYS A 120 61.56 -49.85 -10.86
N ASP A 121 61.70 -49.46 -9.60
CA ASP A 121 61.71 -50.43 -8.51
C ASP A 121 60.26 -50.84 -8.25
N LYS A 122 60.00 -52.13 -8.40
CA LYS A 122 58.73 -52.76 -8.02
C LYS A 122 58.61 -52.68 -6.50
N VAL A 123 57.92 -51.67 -6.00
CA VAL A 123 57.23 -51.77 -4.71
C VAL A 123 55.87 -52.40 -5.00
N THR A 124 55.61 -53.51 -4.33
CA THR A 124 54.36 -54.29 -4.37
C THR A 124 53.17 -53.37 -4.15
N ALA A 125 52.24 -53.38 -5.11
CA ALA A 125 50.99 -52.64 -5.05
C ALA A 125 50.09 -53.24 -3.96
N GLU A 126 50.01 -52.57 -2.83
CA GLU A 126 48.81 -52.57 -2.02
C GLU A 126 47.85 -51.54 -2.63
N THR A 127 46.57 -51.90 -2.68
CA THR A 127 45.45 -51.16 -3.28
C THR A 127 45.52 -49.67 -2.92
N PRO A 128 45.25 -48.71 -3.83
CA PRO A 128 45.30 -47.29 -3.46
C PRO A 128 44.22 -47.03 -2.40
N ALA A 129 44.65 -46.95 -1.14
CA ALA A 129 43.82 -46.51 -0.05
C ALA A 129 43.34 -45.09 -0.38
N SER A 130 42.08 -44.77 -0.07
CA SER A 130 41.55 -43.43 -0.32
C SER A 130 42.48 -42.38 0.32
N PRO A 131 42.66 -41.16 -0.24
CA PRO A 131 43.48 -40.12 0.39
C PRO A 131 43.12 -39.86 1.87
N MET A 132 41.85 -40.08 2.25
CA MET A 132 41.43 -40.02 3.66
C MET A 132 41.95 -41.16 4.54
N ASP A 133 42.16 -42.34 3.98
CA ASP A 133 42.74 -43.48 4.70
C ASP A 133 44.24 -43.27 4.94
N VAL A 134 44.95 -42.64 4.00
CA VAL A 134 46.33 -42.18 4.19
C VAL A 134 46.42 -41.17 5.34
N VAL A 135 45.49 -40.21 5.41
CA VAL A 135 45.42 -39.25 6.53
C VAL A 135 45.14 -39.94 7.86
N ARG A 136 44.24 -40.94 7.90
CA ARG A 136 43.97 -41.73 9.11
C ARG A 136 45.18 -42.55 9.56
N GLN A 137 45.92 -43.11 8.61
CA GLN A 137 47.15 -43.86 8.89
C GLN A 137 48.24 -42.92 9.41
N ALA A 138 48.42 -41.76 8.79
CA ALA A 138 49.34 -40.73 9.27
C ALA A 138 48.97 -40.26 10.69
N GLN A 139 47.69 -40.12 11.02
CA GLN A 139 47.26 -39.78 12.38
C GLN A 139 47.71 -40.83 13.40
N ARG A 140 47.52 -42.13 13.10
CA ARG A 140 47.99 -43.21 13.99
C ARG A 140 49.51 -43.15 14.19
N LEU A 141 50.26 -42.86 13.14
CA LEU A 141 51.72 -42.70 13.23
C LEU A 141 52.10 -41.48 14.07
N LEU A 142 51.36 -40.37 14.00
CA LEU A 142 51.55 -39.23 14.89
C LEU A 142 51.24 -39.58 16.36
N ASP A 143 50.17 -40.34 16.60
CA ASP A 143 49.81 -40.82 17.94
C ASP A 143 50.88 -41.78 18.51
N GLU A 144 51.59 -42.50 17.62
CA GLU A 144 52.74 -43.37 17.91
C GLU A 144 54.09 -42.63 17.88
N PHE A 145 54.11 -41.30 17.69
CA PHE A 145 55.29 -40.44 17.59
C PHE A 145 56.24 -40.72 16.41
N ASP A 146 55.80 -41.42 15.36
CA ASP A 146 56.55 -41.61 14.11
C ASP A 146 56.27 -40.48 13.10
N TYR A 147 56.84 -39.31 13.39
CA TYR A 147 56.72 -38.12 12.54
C TYR A 147 57.33 -38.33 11.14
N SER A 148 58.41 -39.11 11.02
CA SER A 148 59.12 -39.29 9.74
C SER A 148 58.36 -40.17 8.75
N GLN A 149 57.61 -41.17 9.22
CA GLN A 149 56.73 -41.96 8.36
C GLN A 149 55.41 -41.21 8.08
N ALA A 150 54.85 -40.51 9.06
CA ALA A 150 53.68 -39.67 8.87
C ALA A 150 53.93 -38.59 7.80
N GLU A 151 55.06 -37.88 7.86
CA GLU A 151 55.42 -36.84 6.89
C GLU A 151 55.50 -37.38 5.46
N ARG A 152 56.12 -38.55 5.29
CA ARG A 152 56.24 -39.23 3.98
C ARG A 152 54.86 -39.56 3.40
N LEU A 153 53.99 -40.17 4.20
CA LEU A 153 52.62 -40.50 3.77
C LEU A 153 51.81 -39.26 3.38
N LEU A 154 51.90 -38.18 4.16
CA LEU A 154 51.15 -36.95 3.89
C LEU A 154 51.71 -36.19 2.68
N CYS A 155 53.02 -36.17 2.47
CA CYS A 155 53.67 -35.51 1.34
C CYS A 155 53.31 -36.09 -0.03
N ASP A 156 52.94 -37.37 -0.06
CA ASP A 156 52.66 -38.10 -1.29
C ASP A 156 51.20 -37.99 -1.75
N ILE A 157 50.33 -37.33 -0.96
CA ILE A 157 48.92 -37.12 -1.31
C ILE A 157 48.80 -36.23 -2.56
N ARG A 158 48.19 -36.77 -3.62
CA ARG A 158 47.82 -36.05 -4.84
C ARG A 158 46.34 -36.27 -5.12
N ILE A 159 45.60 -35.19 -5.38
CA ILE A 159 44.17 -35.26 -5.70
C ILE A 159 43.91 -34.77 -7.12
N GLU A 160 43.01 -35.45 -7.84
CA GLU A 160 42.69 -35.13 -9.23
C GLU A 160 41.61 -34.05 -9.36
N ASN A 161 40.73 -33.94 -8.37
CA ASN A 161 39.62 -32.97 -8.32
C ASN A 161 39.23 -32.63 -6.86
N ASN A 162 38.31 -31.67 -6.70
CA ASN A 162 37.92 -31.14 -5.39
C ASN A 162 37.16 -32.15 -4.50
N ARG A 163 36.76 -33.33 -5.00
CA ARG A 163 36.06 -34.36 -4.21
C ARG A 163 36.90 -34.87 -3.04
N HIS A 164 38.23 -34.86 -3.18
CA HIS A 164 39.17 -35.28 -2.14
C HIS A 164 39.86 -34.11 -1.43
N LEU A 165 39.38 -32.88 -1.63
CA LEU A 165 39.92 -31.69 -1.00
C LEU A 165 39.99 -31.76 0.54
N PRO A 166 38.98 -32.31 1.26
CA PRO A 166 39.06 -32.43 2.72
C PRO A 166 40.26 -33.26 3.21
N ALA A 167 40.69 -34.27 2.45
CA ALA A 167 41.86 -35.08 2.77
C ALA A 167 43.15 -34.27 2.63
N LEU A 168 43.27 -33.50 1.55
CA LEU A 168 44.40 -32.61 1.29
C LEU A 168 44.51 -31.50 2.35
N LEU A 169 43.39 -30.84 2.67
CA LEU A 169 43.37 -29.78 3.69
C LEU A 169 43.80 -30.34 5.04
N ARG A 170 43.25 -31.50 5.45
CA ARG A 170 43.64 -32.14 6.71
C ARG A 170 45.11 -32.57 6.74
N ALA A 171 45.62 -33.13 5.65
CA ALA A 171 47.03 -33.49 5.52
C ALA A 171 47.94 -32.26 5.66
N ALA A 172 47.61 -31.17 4.98
CA ALA A 172 48.34 -29.91 5.05
C ALA A 172 48.26 -29.28 6.45
N THR A 173 47.11 -29.32 7.11
CA THR A 173 46.95 -28.88 8.49
C THR A 173 47.82 -29.70 9.44
N MET A 174 47.86 -31.03 9.31
CA MET A 174 48.73 -31.88 10.14
C MET A 174 50.21 -31.56 9.93
N LEU A 175 50.64 -31.40 8.68
CA LEU A 175 52.02 -30.98 8.36
C LEU A 175 52.34 -29.59 8.95
N LEU A 176 51.39 -28.65 8.92
CA LEU A 176 51.57 -27.28 9.39
C LEU A 176 51.53 -27.15 10.92
N GLN A 177 50.48 -27.68 11.55
CA GLN A 177 50.13 -27.43 12.96
C GLN A 177 50.66 -28.50 13.89
N ASP A 178 50.57 -29.79 13.50
CA ASP A 178 50.94 -30.90 14.38
C ASP A 178 52.43 -31.25 14.28
N MET A 179 53.04 -31.02 13.11
CA MET A 179 54.41 -31.43 12.81
C MET A 179 55.40 -30.27 12.62
N GLY A 180 54.92 -29.05 12.35
CA GLY A 180 55.78 -27.91 12.02
C GLY A 180 56.59 -28.07 10.73
N ALA A 181 56.19 -28.99 9.83
CA ALA A 181 56.87 -29.31 8.59
C ALA A 181 56.45 -28.34 7.46
N TYR A 182 56.76 -27.05 7.62
CA TYR A 182 56.25 -25.98 6.75
C TYR A 182 56.63 -26.14 5.29
N THR A 183 57.88 -26.47 4.99
CA THR A 183 58.35 -26.69 3.61
C THR A 183 57.66 -27.89 2.97
N ALA A 184 57.40 -28.95 3.74
CA ALA A 184 56.67 -30.12 3.29
C ALA A 184 55.20 -29.80 3.00
N ALA A 185 54.54 -29.00 3.84
CA ALA A 185 53.18 -28.49 3.61
C ALA A 185 53.10 -27.64 2.33
N ILE A 186 54.01 -26.68 2.14
CA ILE A 186 54.09 -25.84 0.94
C ILE A 186 54.24 -26.71 -0.31
N ARG A 187 55.20 -27.64 -0.31
CA ARG A 187 55.46 -28.54 -1.46
C ARG A 187 54.23 -29.40 -1.78
N THR A 188 53.58 -29.93 -0.75
CA THR A 188 52.40 -30.81 -0.90
C THR A 188 51.21 -30.04 -1.48
N LEU A 189 50.98 -28.80 -1.02
CA LEU A 189 49.92 -27.94 -1.52
C LEU A 189 50.21 -27.45 -2.95
N LEU A 190 51.44 -27.01 -3.26
CA LEU A 190 51.81 -26.50 -4.58
C LEU A 190 51.91 -27.58 -5.67
N ALA A 191 52.09 -28.85 -5.29
CA ALA A 191 52.14 -29.97 -6.22
C ALA A 191 50.75 -30.37 -6.78
N GLN A 192 49.68 -29.70 -6.36
CA GLN A 192 48.31 -30.01 -6.78
C GLN A 192 47.94 -29.37 -8.13
N PRO A 193 46.92 -29.90 -8.83
CA PRO A 193 46.44 -29.30 -10.08
C PRO A 193 45.94 -27.85 -9.91
N ARG A 194 46.04 -27.05 -10.98
CA ARG A 194 45.61 -25.63 -10.99
C ARG A 194 44.17 -25.41 -10.51
N ALA A 195 43.26 -26.36 -10.74
CA ALA A 195 41.87 -26.27 -10.29
C ALA A 195 41.76 -26.28 -8.75
N VAL A 196 42.61 -27.08 -8.09
CA VAL A 196 42.68 -27.20 -6.62
C VAL A 196 43.38 -25.98 -6.01
N LEU A 197 44.43 -25.48 -6.66
CA LEU A 197 45.15 -24.28 -6.22
C LEU A 197 44.33 -22.98 -6.25
N ARG A 198 43.17 -22.98 -6.94
CA ARG A 198 42.24 -21.84 -6.95
C ARG A 198 41.33 -21.81 -5.72
N ASP A 199 41.22 -22.91 -4.99
CA ASP A 199 40.38 -23.00 -3.82
C ASP A 199 40.90 -22.08 -2.70
N THR A 200 39.99 -21.34 -2.07
CA THR A 200 40.32 -20.32 -1.05
C THR A 200 41.00 -20.94 0.16
N ALA A 201 40.55 -22.11 0.63
CA ALA A 201 41.11 -22.77 1.81
C ALA A 201 42.52 -23.31 1.53
N VAL A 202 42.77 -23.78 0.30
CA VAL A 202 44.11 -24.17 -0.15
C VAL A 202 45.05 -22.96 -0.17
N ARG A 203 44.61 -21.83 -0.73
CA ARG A 203 45.40 -20.59 -0.80
C ARG A 203 45.70 -20.01 0.58
N GLU A 204 44.73 -20.05 1.50
CA GLU A 204 44.91 -19.65 2.89
C GLU A 204 45.97 -20.51 3.59
N LEU A 205 45.90 -21.84 3.46
CA LEU A 205 46.90 -22.74 4.06
C LEU A 205 48.30 -22.55 3.47
N ILE A 206 48.41 -22.25 2.17
CA ILE A 206 49.70 -21.90 1.54
C ILE A 206 50.24 -20.60 2.14
N ALA A 207 49.40 -19.56 2.27
CA ALA A 207 49.80 -18.27 2.84
C ALA A 207 50.27 -18.42 4.31
N LEU A 208 49.55 -19.19 5.11
CA LEU A 208 49.93 -19.55 6.47
C LEU A 208 51.23 -20.32 6.53
N ALA A 209 51.43 -21.30 5.65
CA ALA A 209 52.67 -22.07 5.59
C ALA A 209 53.87 -21.18 5.21
N TYR A 210 53.70 -20.26 4.27
CA TYR A 210 54.74 -19.28 3.94
C TYR A 210 55.08 -18.36 5.12
N HIS A 211 54.07 -17.83 5.83
CA HIS A 211 54.27 -16.99 7.01
C HIS A 211 55.07 -17.72 8.09
N ARG A 212 54.67 -18.97 8.41
CA ARG A 212 55.36 -19.81 9.40
C ARG A 212 56.76 -20.24 8.96
N ASN A 213 57.00 -20.36 7.65
CA ASN A 213 58.31 -20.62 7.07
C ASN A 213 59.20 -19.34 6.96
N GLY A 214 58.73 -18.18 7.42
CA GLY A 214 59.47 -16.91 7.37
C GLY A 214 59.41 -16.17 6.02
N MET A 215 58.70 -16.73 5.03
CA MET A 215 58.53 -16.19 3.68
C MET A 215 57.41 -15.14 3.68
N THR A 216 57.72 -14.00 4.28
CA THR A 216 56.73 -12.96 4.63
C THR A 216 56.16 -12.26 3.40
N GLN A 217 56.95 -12.10 2.33
CA GLN A 217 56.54 -11.42 1.10
C GLN A 217 55.57 -12.28 0.28
N GLU A 218 55.79 -13.59 0.23
CA GLU A 218 54.97 -14.58 -0.44
C GLU A 218 53.65 -14.81 0.30
N ALA A 219 53.71 -14.87 1.63
CA ALA A 219 52.53 -14.91 2.47
C ALA A 219 51.65 -13.66 2.25
N ARG A 220 52.27 -12.47 2.22
CA ARG A 220 51.57 -11.21 1.91
C ARG A 220 50.88 -11.26 0.55
N ALA A 221 51.61 -11.60 -0.51
CA ALA A 221 51.06 -11.60 -1.86
C ALA A 221 49.83 -12.52 -1.99
N LEU A 222 49.79 -13.60 -1.20
CA LEU A 222 48.63 -14.48 -1.14
C LEU A 222 47.50 -13.90 -0.29
N PHE A 223 47.79 -13.34 0.90
CA PHE A 223 46.77 -12.71 1.76
C PHE A 223 46.11 -11.50 1.09
N ASP A 224 46.86 -10.65 0.38
CA ASP A 224 46.31 -9.50 -0.36
C ASP A 224 45.35 -9.92 -1.49
N GLY A 225 45.45 -11.17 -1.95
CA GLY A 225 44.58 -11.76 -2.96
C GLY A 225 43.41 -12.57 -2.37
N LEU A 226 43.18 -12.51 -1.06
CA LEU A 226 42.10 -13.17 -0.32
C LEU A 226 41.28 -12.12 0.45
N HIS A 227 39.98 -12.34 0.61
CA HIS A 227 39.12 -11.41 1.33
C HIS A 227 39.17 -11.72 2.83
N ALA A 228 39.36 -10.70 3.68
CA ALA A 228 39.58 -10.89 5.12
C ALA A 228 38.44 -11.66 5.82
N VAL A 229 37.19 -11.43 5.41
CA VAL A 229 36.01 -12.16 5.93
C VAL A 229 36.08 -13.67 5.73
N ASP A 230 36.72 -14.13 4.66
CA ASP A 230 36.83 -15.54 4.27
C ASP A 230 38.01 -16.24 4.97
N LEU A 231 38.89 -15.49 5.63
CA LEU A 231 40.05 -16.02 6.34
C LEU A 231 39.67 -16.58 7.70
N GLY A 232 40.31 -17.70 8.08
CA GLY A 232 40.28 -18.21 9.43
C GLY A 232 41.07 -17.33 10.41
N LYS A 233 40.81 -17.50 11.70
CA LYS A 233 41.45 -16.71 12.78
C LYS A 233 42.99 -16.71 12.71
N ASN A 234 43.59 -17.88 12.45
CA ASN A 234 45.05 -18.00 12.31
C ASN A 234 45.60 -17.17 11.14
N ALA A 235 44.90 -17.17 10.00
CA ALA A 235 45.27 -16.40 8.82
C ALA A 235 45.13 -14.90 9.05
N LEU A 236 44.04 -14.46 9.70
CA LEU A 236 43.86 -13.06 10.10
C LEU A 236 44.97 -12.57 11.04
N CYS A 237 45.34 -13.37 12.05
CA CYS A 237 46.45 -13.01 12.93
C CYS A 237 47.81 -12.96 12.19
N ALA A 238 48.08 -13.90 11.27
CA ALA A 238 49.29 -13.88 10.45
C ALA A 238 49.33 -12.66 9.53
N TYR A 239 48.20 -12.30 8.91
CA TYR A 239 48.12 -11.13 8.06
C TYR A 239 48.24 -9.81 8.84
N ALA A 240 47.68 -9.76 10.05
CA ALA A 240 47.86 -8.64 10.97
C ALA A 240 49.31 -8.49 11.42
N ASP A 241 50.03 -9.57 11.71
CA ASP A 241 51.47 -9.54 12.04
C ASP A 241 52.30 -8.99 10.90
N ILE A 242 52.02 -9.40 9.66
CA ILE A 242 52.64 -8.86 8.44
C ILE A 242 52.36 -7.35 8.34
N SER A 243 51.09 -6.95 8.47
CA SER A 243 50.66 -5.55 8.38
C SER A 243 51.27 -4.68 9.47
N PHE A 244 51.45 -5.23 10.67
CA PHE A 244 52.11 -4.57 11.78
C PHE A 244 53.60 -4.33 11.48
N LYS A 245 54.30 -5.35 10.96
CA LYS A 245 55.71 -5.24 10.53
C LYS A 245 55.92 -4.24 9.40
N ASP A 246 54.90 -4.00 8.56
CA ASP A 246 54.92 -2.94 7.54
C ASP A 246 54.67 -1.52 8.07
N GLY A 247 54.34 -1.39 9.35
CA GLY A 247 53.92 -0.13 9.94
C GLY A 247 52.48 0.28 9.60
N ASN A 248 51.66 -0.62 9.05
CA ASN A 248 50.24 -0.36 8.79
C ASN A 248 49.38 -0.70 10.02
N LEU A 249 49.50 0.14 11.06
CA LEU A 249 48.89 -0.11 12.37
C LEU A 249 47.36 -0.18 12.31
N ALA A 250 46.72 0.67 11.51
CA ALA A 250 45.26 0.71 11.38
C ALA A 250 44.71 -0.57 10.73
N HIS A 251 45.37 -1.07 9.67
CA HIS A 251 44.97 -2.31 9.02
C HIS A 251 45.25 -3.52 9.90
N ALA A 252 46.40 -3.56 10.59
CA ALA A 252 46.71 -4.61 11.56
C ALA A 252 45.65 -4.66 12.68
N TRP A 253 45.25 -3.51 13.21
CA TRP A 253 44.21 -3.43 14.24
C TRP A 253 42.85 -3.92 13.76
N HIS A 254 42.46 -3.55 12.53
CA HIS A 254 41.22 -4.02 11.92
C HIS A 254 41.19 -5.55 11.76
N LEU A 255 42.25 -6.14 11.19
CA LEU A 255 42.37 -7.58 11.01
C LEU A 255 42.33 -8.36 12.35
N LEU A 256 42.92 -7.80 13.41
CA LEU A 256 42.84 -8.41 14.74
C LEU A 256 41.45 -8.30 15.36
N LYS A 257 40.71 -7.22 15.09
CA LYS A 257 39.30 -7.10 15.50
C LYS A 257 38.42 -8.12 14.78
N GLU A 258 38.63 -8.33 13.49
CA GLU A 258 37.96 -9.42 12.76
C GLU A 258 38.37 -10.80 13.30
N ALA A 259 39.62 -10.97 13.72
CA ALA A 259 40.08 -12.21 14.35
C ALA A 259 39.45 -12.47 15.73
N ASP A 260 39.18 -11.42 16.53
CA ASP A 260 38.44 -11.51 17.81
C ASP A 260 37.04 -12.12 17.60
N GLU A 261 36.39 -11.83 16.46
CA GLU A 261 35.03 -12.30 16.12
C GLU A 261 34.99 -13.76 15.63
N LYS A 262 36.14 -14.34 15.28
CA LYS A 262 36.23 -15.72 14.79
C LYS A 262 36.52 -16.72 15.92
N GLU A 263 35.88 -17.89 15.85
CA GLU A 263 36.18 -19.01 16.74
C GLU A 263 37.58 -19.58 16.50
N GLY A 264 38.21 -20.10 17.57
CA GLY A 264 39.55 -20.68 17.52
C GLY A 264 40.54 -20.04 18.49
N PHE A 265 41.64 -20.74 18.73
CA PHE A 265 42.71 -20.31 19.64
C PHE A 265 44.02 -20.07 18.86
N VAL A 266 44.63 -18.91 19.08
CA VAL A 266 45.93 -18.53 18.52
C VAL A 266 46.77 -17.98 19.67
N VAL A 267 47.90 -18.63 19.95
CA VAL A 267 48.74 -18.38 21.14
C VAL A 267 49.16 -16.92 21.27
N ASP A 268 49.60 -16.29 20.18
CA ASP A 268 50.20 -14.95 20.19
C ASP A 268 49.20 -13.81 19.94
N HIS A 269 47.89 -14.12 19.84
CA HIS A 269 46.88 -13.13 19.43
C HIS A 269 46.81 -11.93 20.39
N ALA A 270 46.73 -12.19 21.70
CA ALA A 270 46.65 -11.14 22.72
C ALA A 270 47.93 -10.30 22.78
N ALA A 271 49.10 -10.94 22.58
CA ALA A 271 50.39 -10.25 22.57
C ALA A 271 50.52 -9.32 21.35
N LEU A 272 50.08 -9.78 20.17
CA LEU A 272 50.07 -8.98 18.94
C LEU A 272 49.08 -7.81 19.04
N MET A 273 47.87 -8.04 19.54
CA MET A 273 46.89 -6.99 19.87
C MET A 273 47.48 -5.91 20.77
N SER A 274 48.11 -6.31 21.88
CA SER A 274 48.75 -5.37 22.81
C SER A 274 49.90 -4.59 22.15
N SER A 275 50.66 -5.22 21.25
CA SER A 275 51.79 -4.58 20.55
C SER A 275 51.32 -3.54 19.54
N VAL A 276 50.27 -3.86 18.75
CA VAL A 276 49.64 -2.92 17.82
C VAL A 276 49.03 -1.74 18.58
N GLU A 277 48.28 -1.99 19.66
CA GLU A 277 47.67 -0.92 20.45
C GLU A 277 48.73 0.00 21.07
N THR A 278 49.83 -0.55 21.58
CA THR A 278 50.93 0.24 22.15
C THR A 278 51.58 1.14 21.10
N ALA A 279 51.76 0.63 19.88
CA ALA A 279 52.28 1.43 18.76
C ALA A 279 51.30 2.56 18.37
N MET A 280 50.01 2.26 18.28
CA MET A 280 48.97 3.26 17.97
C MET A 280 48.88 4.35 19.04
N ARG A 281 48.96 3.98 20.33
CA ARG A 281 48.99 4.94 21.44
C ARG A 281 50.20 5.87 21.35
N ARG A 282 51.38 5.33 20.98
CA ARG A 282 52.60 6.12 20.80
C ARG A 282 52.46 7.14 19.67
N GLU A 283 51.80 6.77 18.57
CA GLU A 283 51.51 7.67 17.45
C GLU A 283 50.50 8.78 17.82
N ALA A 284 49.52 8.45 18.66
CA ALA A 284 48.50 9.40 19.11
C ALA A 284 48.97 10.33 20.23
N GLN A 285 50.01 9.96 21.00
CA GLN A 285 50.47 10.69 22.19
C GLN A 285 50.77 12.19 21.97
N PRO A 286 51.42 12.64 20.88
CA PRO A 286 51.68 14.06 20.65
C PRO A 286 50.39 14.88 20.49
N TRP A 287 49.35 14.28 19.92
CA TRP A 287 48.05 14.92 19.71
C TRP A 287 47.28 15.06 21.02
N VAL A 288 47.37 14.06 21.90
CA VAL A 288 46.82 14.13 23.27
C VAL A 288 47.47 15.28 24.05
N GLN A 289 48.80 15.39 23.99
CA GLN A 289 49.53 16.48 24.67
C GLN A 289 49.10 17.87 24.17
N ARG A 290 49.00 18.06 22.85
CA ARG A 290 48.51 19.32 22.27
C ARG A 290 47.07 19.64 22.64
N ALA A 291 46.20 18.62 22.73
CA ALA A 291 44.82 18.80 23.17
C ALA A 291 44.73 19.26 24.63
N GLU A 292 45.57 18.72 25.50
CA GLU A 292 45.65 19.11 26.91
C GLU A 292 46.24 20.50 27.09
N GLU A 293 47.30 20.85 26.35
CA GLU A 293 47.86 22.19 26.33
C GLU A 293 46.80 23.23 25.90
N ALA A 294 46.08 22.98 24.82
CA ALA A 294 44.98 23.84 24.38
C ALA A 294 43.87 23.97 25.44
N LEU A 295 43.54 22.87 26.14
CA LEU A 295 42.58 22.90 27.25
C LEU A 295 43.08 23.78 28.41
N THR A 296 44.37 23.73 28.77
CA THR A 296 44.94 24.58 29.82
C THR A 296 44.95 26.06 29.45
N LEU A 297 45.06 26.37 28.14
CA LEU A 297 44.95 27.72 27.59
C LEU A 297 43.49 28.18 27.42
N ASN A 298 42.51 27.34 27.79
CA ASN A 298 41.07 27.57 27.60
C ASN A 298 40.66 27.77 26.12
N ASP A 299 41.49 27.31 25.18
CA ASP A 299 41.18 27.25 23.76
C ASP A 299 40.44 25.94 23.45
N MET A 300 39.12 25.98 23.64
CA MET A 300 38.28 24.80 23.49
C MET A 300 38.16 24.33 22.04
N GLU A 301 38.35 25.21 21.06
CA GLU A 301 38.27 24.86 19.64
C GLU A 301 39.51 24.07 19.23
N GLN A 302 40.69 24.57 19.60
CA GLN A 302 41.94 23.86 19.35
C GLN A 302 42.02 22.56 20.15
N ALA A 303 41.55 22.54 21.40
CA ALA A 303 41.52 21.33 22.24
C ALA A 303 40.63 20.23 21.62
N GLU A 304 39.48 20.59 21.06
CA GLU A 304 38.59 19.66 20.36
C GLU A 304 39.20 19.12 19.06
N ALA A 305 39.80 19.99 18.25
CA ALA A 305 40.42 19.60 16.98
C ALA A 305 41.57 18.60 17.19
N GLN A 306 42.49 18.89 18.13
CA GLN A 306 43.61 18.00 18.47
C GLN A 306 43.12 16.68 19.10
N SER A 307 42.01 16.72 19.87
CA SER A 307 41.39 15.52 20.43
C SER A 307 40.81 14.58 19.35
N ARG A 308 40.21 15.14 18.29
CA ARG A 308 39.71 14.34 17.17
C ARG A 308 40.85 13.68 16.38
N GLU A 309 41.95 14.40 16.15
CA GLU A 309 43.15 13.83 15.53
C GLU A 309 43.74 12.68 16.35
N ALA A 310 43.80 12.83 17.68
CA ALA A 310 44.23 11.75 18.58
C ALA A 310 43.34 10.50 18.46
N LEU A 311 42.01 10.68 18.40
CA LEU A 311 41.06 9.57 18.26
C LEU A 311 41.11 8.91 16.88
N GLY A 312 41.44 9.67 15.82
CA GLY A 312 41.65 9.12 14.48
C GLY A 312 42.84 8.15 14.42
N ARG A 313 43.86 8.34 15.25
CA ARG A 313 45.04 7.45 15.34
C ARG A 313 44.89 6.34 16.37
N CYS A 314 44.21 6.61 17.48
CA CYS A 314 43.94 5.60 18.50
C CYS A 314 42.52 5.81 19.07
N PRO A 315 41.52 5.04 18.57
CA PRO A 315 40.13 5.22 18.99
C PRO A 315 39.88 4.92 20.48
N SER A 316 40.74 4.14 21.15
CA SER A 316 40.55 3.70 22.54
C SER A 316 40.93 4.75 23.60
N LEU A 317 41.42 5.93 23.20
CA LEU A 317 41.85 6.96 24.13
C LEU A 317 40.66 7.66 24.82
N GLN A 318 40.63 7.61 26.15
CA GLN A 318 39.54 8.19 26.95
C GLN A 318 39.65 9.72 27.08
N ARG A 319 40.85 10.24 27.33
CA ARG A 319 41.08 11.66 27.63
C ARG A 319 40.62 12.62 26.52
N PRO A 320 40.94 12.39 25.22
CA PRO A 320 40.39 13.20 24.12
C PRO A 320 38.86 13.25 24.07
N ARG A 321 38.17 12.16 24.45
CA ARG A 321 36.69 12.11 24.48
C ARG A 321 36.13 13.04 25.57
N GLU A 322 36.76 13.06 26.73
CA GLU A 322 36.40 13.97 27.82
C GLU A 322 36.55 15.44 27.39
N ILE A 323 37.64 15.78 26.71
CA ILE A 323 37.90 17.14 26.20
C ILE A 323 36.81 17.58 25.22
N ILE A 324 36.44 16.71 24.27
CA ILE A 324 35.34 16.97 23.32
C ILE A 324 34.02 17.18 24.07
N ALA A 325 33.71 16.36 25.07
CA ALA A 325 32.50 16.50 25.88
C ALA A 325 32.47 17.82 26.67
N MET A 326 33.62 18.25 27.22
CA MET A 326 33.75 19.54 27.90
C MET A 326 33.54 20.72 26.95
N ALA A 327 34.10 20.66 25.74
CA ALA A 327 33.91 21.70 24.72
C ALA A 327 32.43 21.82 24.31
N ALA A 328 31.75 20.69 24.11
CA ALA A 328 30.32 20.66 23.81
C ALA A 328 29.48 21.27 24.94
N ALA A 329 29.75 20.88 26.20
CA ALA A 329 29.02 21.39 27.37
C ALA A 329 29.17 22.92 27.53
N LYS A 330 30.36 23.47 27.30
CA LYS A 330 30.61 24.92 27.37
C LYS A 330 29.84 25.68 26.29
N ARG A 331 29.87 25.22 25.04
CA ARG A 331 29.12 25.83 23.93
C ARG A 331 27.62 25.83 24.18
N GLU A 332 27.09 24.74 24.74
CA GLU A 332 25.66 24.65 25.06
C GLU A 332 25.26 25.62 26.17
N ALA A 333 26.09 25.75 27.21
CA ALA A 333 25.88 26.74 28.27
C ALA A 333 25.89 28.20 27.74
N GLU A 334 26.79 28.53 26.81
CA GLU A 334 26.86 29.85 26.18
C GLU A 334 25.64 30.14 25.30
N LYS A 335 25.17 29.16 24.51
CA LYS A 335 23.95 29.26 23.71
C LYS A 335 22.72 29.48 24.58
N LEU A 336 22.57 28.70 25.65
CA LEU A 336 21.47 28.84 26.60
C LEU A 336 21.45 30.23 27.23
N ALA A 337 22.60 30.74 27.67
CA ALA A 337 22.70 32.09 28.23
C ALA A 337 22.31 33.18 27.21
N ALA A 338 22.66 33.01 25.93
CA ALA A 338 22.28 33.95 24.87
C ALA A 338 20.76 33.93 24.59
N LEU A 339 20.13 32.75 24.59
CA LEU A 339 18.68 32.60 24.40
C LEU A 339 17.90 33.27 25.54
N TRP A 340 18.30 33.06 26.80
CA TRP A 340 17.67 33.72 27.95
C TRP A 340 17.79 35.25 27.89
N ARG A 341 18.95 35.81 27.51
CA ARG A 341 19.09 37.27 27.31
C ARG A 341 18.19 37.82 26.20
N ARG A 342 18.04 37.08 25.09
CA ARG A 342 17.14 37.47 24.00
C ARG A 342 15.69 37.48 24.45
N LEU A 343 15.29 36.53 25.28
CA LEU A 343 13.94 36.48 25.86
C LEU A 343 13.66 37.71 26.73
N GLU A 344 14.61 38.12 27.58
CA GLU A 344 14.46 39.29 28.46
C GLU A 344 14.25 40.59 27.67
N MET A 345 14.89 40.71 26.50
CA MET A 345 14.83 41.90 25.65
C MET A 345 13.64 41.91 24.67
N SER A 346 12.87 40.83 24.58
CA SER A 346 11.80 40.69 23.58
C SER A 346 10.46 41.20 24.11
N GLU A 347 9.74 41.99 23.32
CA GLU A 347 8.37 42.40 23.64
C GLU A 347 7.39 41.21 23.55
N PRO A 348 6.25 41.25 24.28
CA PRO A 348 5.20 40.26 24.17
C PRO A 348 4.73 40.06 22.72
N GLY A 349 4.54 38.81 22.31
CA GLY A 349 4.06 38.45 20.98
C GLY A 349 4.62 37.12 20.44
N PRO A 350 4.31 36.80 19.16
CA PRO A 350 4.66 35.52 18.54
C PRO A 350 6.17 35.23 18.54
N LYS A 351 7.00 36.26 18.31
CA LYS A 351 8.46 36.13 18.32
C LYS A 351 9.02 35.77 19.70
N ARG A 352 8.36 36.21 20.77
CA ARG A 352 8.74 35.87 22.15
C ARG A 352 8.30 34.45 22.49
N LEU A 353 7.16 33.99 21.95
CA LEU A 353 6.72 32.61 22.06
C LEU A 353 7.69 31.63 21.36
N GLU A 354 8.14 31.93 20.14
CA GLU A 354 9.14 31.12 19.41
C GLU A 354 10.45 30.98 20.22
N LEU A 355 10.89 32.07 20.87
CA LEU A 355 12.07 32.05 21.74
C LEU A 355 11.85 31.18 23.00
N LEU A 356 10.65 31.19 23.57
CA LEU A 356 10.30 30.33 24.72
C LEU A 356 10.23 28.86 24.34
N GLU A 357 9.70 28.53 23.16
CA GLU A 357 9.67 27.15 22.63
C GLU A 357 11.10 26.65 22.35
N THR A 358 11.96 27.49 21.77
CA THR A 358 13.39 27.16 21.61
C THR A 358 14.06 26.92 22.97
N LEU A 359 13.78 27.75 23.98
CA LEU A 359 14.30 27.54 25.33
C LEU A 359 13.78 26.24 25.97
N GLN A 360 12.54 25.84 25.69
CA GLN A 360 11.94 24.61 26.22
C GLN A 360 12.66 23.35 25.75
N GLU A 361 13.14 23.34 24.51
CA GLU A 361 13.90 22.24 23.92
C GLU A 361 15.32 22.14 24.50
N HIS A 362 15.95 23.28 24.76
CA HIS A 362 17.36 23.33 25.15
C HIS A 362 17.60 23.36 26.67
N ASP A 363 16.71 23.95 27.48
CA ASP A 363 16.89 24.11 28.93
C ASP A 363 15.98 23.18 29.75
N THR A 364 16.41 21.92 29.87
CA THR A 364 15.70 20.88 30.65
C THR A 364 15.58 21.21 32.14
N LYS A 365 16.43 22.09 32.68
CA LYS A 365 16.41 22.46 34.11
C LYS A 365 15.37 23.52 34.45
N ALA A 366 14.93 24.31 33.47
CA ALA A 366 13.99 25.41 33.64
C ALA A 366 12.59 25.14 33.03
N GLN A 367 12.26 23.89 32.72
CA GLN A 367 11.03 23.53 31.99
C GLN A 367 9.74 24.07 32.61
N GLU A 368 9.56 23.96 33.93
CA GLU A 368 8.36 24.46 34.60
C GLU A 368 8.22 25.98 34.47
N ARG A 369 9.34 26.71 34.62
CA ARG A 369 9.38 28.16 34.45
C ARG A 369 9.04 28.57 33.02
N ILE A 370 9.59 27.86 32.04
CA ILE A 370 9.36 28.13 30.61
C ILE A 370 7.89 27.84 30.25
N ALA A 371 7.34 26.73 30.72
CA ALA A 371 5.93 26.37 30.50
C ALA A 371 4.97 27.44 31.06
N GLY A 372 5.26 27.97 32.25
CA GLY A 372 4.49 29.08 32.83
C GLY A 372 4.53 30.36 31.99
N LEU A 373 5.71 30.70 31.43
CA LEU A 373 5.86 31.84 30.54
C LEU A 373 5.15 31.64 29.20
N ILE A 374 5.21 30.43 28.62
CA ILE A 374 4.48 30.07 27.39
C ILE A 374 2.98 30.23 27.60
N ALA A 375 2.45 29.74 28.72
CA ALA A 375 1.02 29.86 29.02
C ALA A 375 0.58 31.32 29.15
N ALA A 376 1.37 32.15 29.85
CA ALA A 376 1.10 33.58 29.98
C ALA A 376 1.14 34.31 28.63
N GLU A 377 2.12 33.99 27.78
CA GLU A 377 2.29 34.59 26.46
C GLU A 377 1.16 34.20 25.51
N LYS A 378 0.77 32.91 25.48
CA LYS A 378 -0.38 32.42 24.71
C LYS A 378 -1.68 33.11 25.13
N ALA A 379 -1.88 33.33 26.43
CA ALA A 379 -3.04 34.05 26.94
C ALA A 379 -3.05 35.53 26.50
N ALA A 380 -1.90 36.21 26.51
CA ALA A 380 -1.78 37.60 26.06
C ALA A 380 -2.06 37.75 24.56
N ILE A 381 -1.47 36.88 23.73
CA ILE A 381 -1.71 36.85 22.27
C ILE A 381 -3.19 36.60 21.98
N LYS A 382 -3.82 35.65 22.68
CA LYS A 382 -5.24 35.31 22.50
C LYS A 382 -6.16 36.49 22.80
N ARG A 383 -5.91 37.26 23.87
CA ARG A 383 -6.68 38.48 24.19
C ARG A 383 -6.58 39.52 23.07
N TYR A 384 -5.37 39.80 22.59
CA TYR A 384 -5.16 40.74 21.50
C TYR A 384 -5.88 40.30 20.20
N GLN A 385 -5.86 38.99 19.90
CA GLN A 385 -6.59 38.45 18.75
C GLN A 385 -8.11 38.64 18.88
N VAL A 386 -8.67 38.40 20.06
CA VAL A 386 -10.10 38.61 20.33
C VAL A 386 -10.50 40.07 20.12
N GLU A 387 -9.74 41.01 20.68
CA GLU A 387 -9.99 42.46 20.52
C GLU A 387 -9.88 42.90 19.05
N SER A 388 -8.82 42.46 18.35
CA SER A 388 -8.63 42.76 16.92
C SER A 388 -9.75 42.19 16.05
N LYS A 389 -10.26 41.00 16.37
CA LYS A 389 -11.39 40.38 15.67
C LYS A 389 -12.70 41.13 15.92
N LEU A 390 -12.95 41.60 17.15
CA LEU A 390 -14.11 42.44 17.44
C LEU A 390 -14.07 43.76 16.67
N GLU A 391 -12.91 44.40 16.58
CA GLU A 391 -12.76 45.63 15.80
C GLU A 391 -12.94 45.39 14.29
N THR A 392 -12.41 44.27 13.79
CA THR A 392 -12.66 43.84 12.40
C THR A 392 -14.15 43.58 12.16
N LEU A 393 -14.84 42.91 13.08
CA LEU A 393 -16.28 42.63 12.96
C LEU A 393 -17.09 43.93 12.82
N ARG A 394 -16.79 44.95 13.63
CA ARG A 394 -17.47 46.26 13.56
C ARG A 394 -17.30 46.89 12.18
N LYS A 395 -16.07 46.89 11.65
CA LYS A 395 -15.76 47.44 10.32
C LYS A 395 -16.42 46.65 9.17
N GLU A 396 -16.41 45.33 9.23
CA GLU A 396 -17.02 44.47 8.20
C GLU A 396 -18.55 44.56 8.24
N ALA A 397 -19.14 44.73 9.43
CA ALA A 397 -20.59 44.94 9.58
C ALA A 397 -21.04 46.26 8.96
N GLU A 398 -20.26 47.35 9.11
CA GLU A 398 -20.53 48.64 8.46
C GLU A 398 -20.50 48.54 6.93
N THR A 399 -19.57 47.74 6.39
CA THR A 399 -19.43 47.53 4.94
C THR A 399 -20.32 46.41 4.39
N ARG A 400 -21.20 45.84 5.22
CA ARG A 400 -22.16 44.77 4.88
C ARG A 400 -21.51 43.50 4.31
N LYS A 401 -20.28 43.21 4.72
CA LYS A 401 -19.57 41.97 4.39
C LYS A 401 -20.00 40.83 5.31
N TRP A 402 -21.23 40.36 5.08
CA TRP A 402 -21.93 39.47 6.01
C TRP A 402 -21.25 38.13 6.20
N GLN A 403 -20.65 37.58 5.15
CA GLN A 403 -19.93 36.31 5.21
C GLN A 403 -18.75 36.38 6.19
N GLU A 404 -17.95 37.43 6.07
CA GLU A 404 -16.80 37.71 6.92
C GLU A 404 -17.24 37.99 8.37
N CYS A 405 -18.37 38.67 8.55
CA CYS A 405 -18.95 38.90 9.87
C CYS A 405 -19.33 37.57 10.56
N TYR A 406 -19.98 36.66 9.83
CA TYR A 406 -20.36 35.34 10.38
C TYR A 406 -19.13 34.56 10.83
N ASP A 407 -18.09 34.50 9.99
CA ASP A 407 -16.88 33.75 10.29
C ASP A 407 -16.18 34.28 11.56
N ILE A 408 -16.21 35.60 11.77
CA ILE A 408 -15.67 36.22 12.99
C ILE A 408 -16.53 35.87 14.21
N ILE A 409 -17.86 35.95 14.10
CA ILE A 409 -18.79 35.62 15.20
C ILE A 409 -18.71 34.13 15.57
N GLU A 410 -18.62 33.25 14.58
CA GLU A 410 -18.43 31.81 14.79
C GLU A 410 -17.10 31.54 15.50
N TRP A 411 -16.01 32.18 15.07
CA TRP A 411 -14.72 32.07 15.73
C TRP A 411 -14.78 32.53 17.20
N LEU A 412 -15.45 33.66 17.49
CA LEU A 412 -15.66 34.18 18.84
C LEU A 412 -16.52 33.25 19.70
N SER A 413 -17.53 32.60 19.11
CA SER A 413 -18.41 31.66 19.81
C SER A 413 -17.70 30.42 20.35
N ARG A 414 -16.54 30.08 19.78
CA ARG A 414 -15.69 28.94 20.17
C ARG A 414 -14.63 29.31 21.21
N GLN A 415 -14.54 30.57 21.64
CA GLN A 415 -13.58 31.01 22.65
C GLN A 415 -14.19 30.87 24.05
N ASP A 416 -14.12 29.67 24.62
CA ASP A 416 -14.69 29.35 25.95
C ASP A 416 -14.15 30.27 27.07
N ASP A 417 -12.93 30.78 26.92
CA ASP A 417 -12.28 31.66 27.90
C ASP A 417 -12.76 33.12 27.85
N HIS A 418 -13.54 33.51 26.83
CA HIS A 418 -13.98 34.90 26.59
C HIS A 418 -15.47 34.99 26.19
N PRO A 419 -16.41 34.51 27.03
CA PRO A 419 -17.85 34.49 26.70
C PRO A 419 -18.46 35.90 26.52
N GLU A 420 -17.85 36.92 27.14
CA GLU A 420 -18.27 38.31 27.02
C GLU A 420 -18.02 38.86 25.62
N ALA A 421 -16.93 38.46 24.95
CA ALA A 421 -16.61 38.90 23.59
C ALA A 421 -17.62 38.37 22.56
N TYR A 422 -18.07 37.12 22.71
CA TYR A 422 -19.12 36.57 21.85
C TYR A 422 -20.46 37.29 22.04
N ARG A 423 -20.83 37.61 23.29
CA ARG A 423 -22.03 38.41 23.58
C ARG A 423 -21.95 39.79 22.95
N GLU A 424 -20.80 40.45 23.07
CA GLU A 424 -20.56 41.76 22.47
C GLU A 424 -20.66 41.72 20.94
N ALA A 425 -20.06 40.70 20.31
CA ALA A 425 -20.14 40.49 18.86
C ALA A 425 -21.57 40.36 18.35
N CYS A 426 -22.42 39.59 19.04
CA CYS A 426 -23.83 39.47 18.71
C CYS A 426 -24.64 40.76 18.89
N GLY A 427 -24.13 41.73 19.66
CA GLY A 427 -24.75 43.04 19.87
C GLY A 427 -24.38 44.09 18.80
N VAL A 428 -23.42 43.81 17.92
CA VAL A 428 -22.93 44.78 16.91
C VAL A 428 -23.99 45.13 15.86
N SER A 429 -24.90 44.21 15.53
CA SER A 429 -25.93 44.42 14.50
C SER A 429 -27.24 43.68 14.82
N PRO A 430 -28.41 44.23 14.44
CA PRO A 430 -29.71 43.54 14.54
C PRO A 430 -29.81 42.25 13.71
N TYR A 431 -28.87 42.01 12.79
CA TYR A 431 -28.77 40.75 12.06
C TYR A 431 -28.03 39.66 12.86
N PHE A 432 -27.23 40.02 13.86
CA PHE A 432 -26.41 39.08 14.64
C PHE A 432 -27.12 38.54 15.87
N SER A 433 -28.16 39.21 16.36
CA SER A 433 -28.87 38.83 17.58
C SER A 433 -29.45 37.41 17.52
N VAL A 434 -29.91 36.99 16.34
CA VAL A 434 -30.47 35.64 16.10
C VAL A 434 -29.45 34.49 16.22
N LEU A 435 -28.15 34.82 16.26
CA LEU A 435 -27.07 33.84 16.46
C LEU A 435 -26.80 33.56 17.94
N HIS A 436 -27.07 34.53 18.82
CA HIS A 436 -26.75 34.41 20.24
C HIS A 436 -27.60 33.32 20.91
N GLN A 437 -26.93 32.29 21.45
CA GLN A 437 -27.57 31.16 22.15
C GLN A 437 -28.61 30.40 21.31
N ASN A 438 -28.53 30.46 19.98
CA ASN A 438 -29.44 29.72 19.11
C ASN A 438 -29.07 28.23 19.08
N ARG A 439 -29.67 27.48 20.02
CA ARG A 439 -29.47 26.02 20.17
C ARG A 439 -29.82 25.23 18.91
N ARG A 440 -30.68 25.77 18.02
CA ARG A 440 -31.05 25.08 16.78
C ARG A 440 -29.95 25.20 15.74
N LEU A 441 -29.37 26.38 15.56
CA LEU A 441 -28.19 26.57 14.70
C LEU A 441 -26.95 25.83 15.21
N GLN A 442 -26.75 25.76 16.53
CA GLN A 442 -25.61 25.05 17.12
C GLN A 442 -25.62 23.53 16.88
N LYS A 443 -26.80 22.93 16.59
CA LYS A 443 -26.93 21.50 16.30
C LYS A 443 -26.66 21.15 14.83
N VAL A 444 -26.40 22.16 14.01
CA VAL A 444 -26.32 22.06 12.56
C VAL A 444 -24.86 22.34 12.15
N PRO A 445 -24.33 21.70 11.08
CA PRO A 445 -22.97 21.97 10.61
C PRO A 445 -22.76 23.47 10.32
N GLY A 446 -21.56 23.99 10.63
CA GLY A 446 -21.25 25.43 10.52
C GLY A 446 -21.54 26.04 9.15
N LYS A 447 -21.30 25.28 8.06
CA LYS A 447 -21.62 25.73 6.69
C LYS A 447 -23.12 25.94 6.48
N SER A 448 -23.95 25.00 6.92
CA SER A 448 -25.41 25.11 6.80
C SER A 448 -25.97 26.17 7.74
N ALA A 449 -25.38 26.34 8.93
CA ALA A 449 -25.72 27.42 9.85
C ALA A 449 -25.39 28.82 9.27
N ARG A 450 -24.24 28.95 8.58
CA ARG A 450 -23.84 30.15 7.82
C ARG A 450 -24.81 30.44 6.69
N GLU A 451 -25.13 29.45 5.86
CA GLU A 451 -26.07 29.60 4.75
C GLU A 451 -27.47 30.01 5.22
N ALA A 452 -27.97 29.36 6.28
CA ALA A 452 -29.26 29.72 6.88
C ALA A 452 -29.27 31.16 7.40
N TRP A 453 -28.18 31.59 8.07
CA TRP A 453 -28.08 32.96 8.56
C TRP A 453 -27.93 33.99 7.43
N LEU A 454 -27.17 33.72 6.37
CA LEU A 454 -27.06 34.63 5.22
C LEU A 454 -28.40 34.80 4.52
N ARG A 455 -29.18 33.71 4.36
CA ARG A 455 -30.55 33.78 3.84
C ARG A 455 -31.49 34.57 4.75
N PHE A 456 -31.30 34.51 6.07
CA PHE A 456 -32.00 35.39 7.00
C PHE A 456 -31.66 36.86 6.75
N VAL A 457 -30.37 37.20 6.60
CA VAL A 457 -29.94 38.58 6.31
C VAL A 457 -30.51 39.07 4.98
N GLU A 458 -30.47 38.25 3.94
CA GLU A 458 -31.03 38.55 2.62
C GLU A 458 -32.53 38.83 2.71
N ALA A 459 -33.31 37.90 3.28
CA ALA A 459 -34.76 38.04 3.37
C ALA A 459 -35.18 39.20 4.28
N LYS A 460 -34.46 39.43 5.39
CA LYS A 460 -34.75 40.54 6.30
C LYS A 460 -34.40 41.89 5.67
N SER A 461 -33.25 41.99 5.00
CA SER A 461 -32.87 43.20 4.28
C SER A 461 -33.88 43.53 3.17
N ALA A 462 -34.30 42.53 2.37
CA ALA A 462 -35.28 42.72 1.30
C ALA A 462 -36.68 43.09 1.86
N PHE A 463 -37.06 42.52 3.00
CA PHE A 463 -38.29 42.91 3.70
C PHE A 463 -38.24 44.37 4.18
N GLU A 464 -37.11 44.82 4.74
CA GLU A 464 -36.89 46.18 5.23
C GLU A 464 -36.81 47.22 4.10
N THR A 465 -36.30 46.86 2.92
CA THR A 465 -36.24 47.74 1.74
C THR A 465 -37.53 47.76 0.91
N GLY A 466 -38.50 46.88 1.20
CA GLY A 466 -39.77 46.79 0.50
C GLY A 466 -39.76 45.88 -0.75
N GLU A 467 -38.64 45.22 -1.06
CA GLU A 467 -38.50 44.25 -2.15
C GLU A 467 -39.01 42.86 -1.72
N GLN A 468 -40.32 42.76 -1.51
CA GLN A 468 -40.91 41.61 -0.81
C GLN A 468 -41.15 40.36 -1.67
N ALA A 469 -40.86 40.42 -2.97
CA ALA A 469 -41.01 39.28 -3.87
C ALA A 469 -40.01 38.17 -3.48
N GLY A 470 -40.50 36.94 -3.27
CA GLY A 470 -39.66 35.79 -2.92
C GLY A 470 -39.20 35.73 -1.45
N CYS A 471 -39.35 36.81 -0.67
CA CYS A 471 -38.95 36.86 0.75
C CYS A 471 -39.63 35.77 1.60
N PHE A 472 -40.92 35.49 1.36
CA PHE A 472 -41.64 34.46 2.11
C PHE A 472 -41.03 33.07 1.89
N VAL A 473 -40.65 32.74 0.65
CA VAL A 473 -40.05 31.45 0.30
C VAL A 473 -38.74 31.25 1.07
N ILE A 474 -37.88 32.27 1.04
CA ILE A 474 -36.60 32.24 1.76
C ILE A 474 -36.82 32.12 3.27
N MET A 475 -37.79 32.86 3.83
CA MET A 475 -38.10 32.79 5.26
C MET A 475 -38.72 31.44 5.67
N GLU A 476 -39.62 30.86 4.88
CA GLU A 476 -40.20 29.54 5.18
C GLU A 476 -39.12 28.46 5.24
N GLU A 477 -38.16 28.48 4.31
CA GLU A 477 -37.04 27.52 4.27
C GLU A 477 -36.16 27.55 5.52
N ILE A 478 -36.02 28.72 6.16
CA ILE A 478 -35.15 28.90 7.34
C ILE A 478 -35.94 29.00 8.67
N ARG A 479 -37.26 28.84 8.61
CA ARG A 479 -38.17 28.98 9.76
C ARG A 479 -37.79 28.07 10.93
N ASP A 480 -37.36 26.85 10.66
CA ASP A 480 -37.01 25.90 11.72
C ASP A 480 -35.81 26.37 12.55
N TYR A 481 -34.90 27.17 11.97
CA TYR A 481 -33.73 27.68 12.67
C TYR A 481 -34.03 28.95 13.49
N PHE A 482 -34.85 29.84 12.95
CA PHE A 482 -35.05 31.20 13.47
C PHE A 482 -36.45 31.50 14.00
N GLY A 483 -37.42 30.59 13.86
CA GLY A 483 -38.83 30.81 14.21
C GLY A 483 -39.10 31.19 15.67
N HIS A 484 -38.15 30.90 16.58
CA HIS A 484 -38.22 31.29 17.99
C HIS A 484 -37.63 32.69 18.27
N CYS A 485 -36.89 33.27 17.33
CA CYS A 485 -36.29 34.59 17.44
C CYS A 485 -37.34 35.68 17.10
N PRO A 486 -37.55 36.69 17.97
CA PRO A 486 -38.47 37.80 17.69
C PRO A 486 -38.18 38.51 16.36
N GLU A 487 -36.90 38.72 16.05
CA GLU A 487 -36.42 39.43 14.86
C GLU A 487 -36.72 38.70 13.54
N PHE A 488 -37.12 37.43 13.61
CA PHE A 488 -37.58 36.63 12.47
C PHE A 488 -39.11 36.45 12.49
N ALA A 489 -39.69 36.19 13.66
CA ALA A 489 -41.09 35.81 13.81
C ALA A 489 -42.10 36.92 13.41
N GLU A 490 -41.71 38.20 13.52
CA GLU A 490 -42.56 39.32 13.14
C GLU A 490 -42.61 39.52 11.60
N PRO A 491 -41.47 39.68 10.88
CA PRO A 491 -41.46 39.73 9.41
C PRO A 491 -42.13 38.52 8.76
N TYR A 492 -41.87 37.32 9.27
CA TYR A 492 -42.42 36.08 8.74
C TYR A 492 -43.97 36.04 8.81
N ARG A 493 -44.57 36.48 9.93
CA ARG A 493 -46.03 36.54 10.07
C ARG A 493 -46.68 37.49 9.07
N MET A 494 -46.05 38.65 8.82
CA MET A 494 -46.56 39.61 7.85
C MET A 494 -46.51 39.07 6.41
N LEU A 495 -45.42 38.39 6.05
CA LEU A 495 -45.27 37.76 4.73
C LEU A 495 -46.25 36.59 4.55
N LEU A 496 -46.41 35.74 5.57
CA LEU A 496 -47.35 34.62 5.54
C LEU A 496 -48.79 35.07 5.31
N GLY A 497 -49.24 36.14 6.00
CA GLY A 497 -50.60 36.65 5.84
C GLY A 497 -50.90 37.10 4.40
N ARG A 498 -49.92 37.71 3.72
CA ARG A 498 -50.06 38.15 2.32
C ARG A 498 -50.06 36.99 1.35
N GLU A 499 -49.18 36.00 1.54
CA GLU A 499 -49.19 34.79 0.70
C GLU A 499 -50.46 33.98 0.87
N GLN A 500 -51.04 33.93 2.08
CA GLN A 500 -52.35 33.33 2.30
C GLN A 500 -53.44 34.03 1.51
N GLU A 501 -53.45 35.36 1.45
CA GLU A 501 -54.45 36.13 0.71
C GLU A 501 -54.30 35.98 -0.81
N ALA A 502 -53.06 35.95 -1.30
CA ALA A 502 -52.75 35.64 -2.70
C ALA A 502 -53.15 34.21 -3.08
N ALA A 503 -52.88 33.23 -2.20
CA ALA A 503 -53.26 31.84 -2.40
C ALA A 503 -54.79 31.67 -2.42
N ARG A 504 -55.54 32.32 -1.51
CA ARG A 504 -57.02 32.31 -1.53
C ARG A 504 -57.56 32.82 -2.87
N SER A 505 -57.02 33.94 -3.36
CA SER A 505 -57.45 34.54 -4.63
C SER A 505 -57.16 33.64 -5.84
N GLU A 506 -55.98 33.02 -5.89
CA GLU A 506 -55.61 32.10 -6.99
C GLU A 506 -56.39 30.78 -6.92
N ILE A 507 -56.60 30.22 -5.73
CA ILE A 507 -57.39 29.00 -5.55
C ILE A 507 -58.84 29.23 -5.99
N ALA A 508 -59.44 30.38 -5.67
CA ALA A 508 -60.79 30.72 -6.13
C ALA A 508 -60.89 30.73 -7.67
N LEU A 509 -59.94 31.40 -8.35
CA LEU A 509 -59.86 31.44 -9.82
C LEU A 509 -59.65 30.04 -10.43
N LEU A 510 -58.78 29.23 -9.84
CA LEU A 510 -58.51 27.88 -10.33
C LEU A 510 -59.70 26.94 -10.10
N LEU A 511 -60.41 27.07 -8.98
CA LEU A 511 -61.63 26.30 -8.72
C LEU A 511 -62.73 26.67 -9.71
N GLU A 512 -62.89 27.95 -10.04
CA GLU A 512 -63.82 28.42 -11.08
C GLU A 512 -63.47 27.82 -12.46
N GLN A 513 -62.19 27.78 -12.83
CA GLN A 513 -61.72 27.13 -14.06
C GLN A 513 -61.98 25.61 -14.07
N ALA A 514 -61.87 24.94 -12.92
CA ALA A 514 -62.14 23.51 -12.79
C ALA A 514 -63.65 23.16 -12.88
N GLN A 515 -64.53 24.15 -12.65
CA GLN A 515 -65.98 23.98 -12.77
C GLN A 515 -66.50 24.16 -14.20
N SER A 516 -65.67 24.61 -15.14
CA SER A 516 -66.04 24.72 -16.56
C SER A 516 -66.45 23.37 -17.17
N GLU A 517 -67.53 23.34 -17.97
CA GLU A 517 -68.04 22.15 -18.66
C GLU A 517 -67.11 21.66 -19.78
N ASP A 518 -66.24 22.53 -20.32
CA ASP A 518 -65.30 22.21 -21.42
C ASP A 518 -63.96 21.60 -20.96
N ALA A 519 -63.77 21.41 -19.66
CA ALA A 519 -62.50 20.94 -19.10
C ALA A 519 -62.46 19.41 -19.00
N ASP A 520 -61.60 18.77 -19.78
CA ASP A 520 -61.35 17.33 -19.70
C ASP A 520 -60.66 16.92 -18.38
N ALA A 521 -60.63 15.61 -18.10
CA ALA A 521 -60.06 15.05 -16.87
C ALA A 521 -58.57 15.39 -16.68
N VAL A 522 -57.81 15.54 -17.78
CA VAL A 522 -56.37 15.87 -17.74
C VAL A 522 -56.16 17.33 -17.34
N ARG A 523 -56.96 18.25 -17.89
CA ARG A 523 -56.93 19.67 -17.59
C ARG A 523 -57.39 19.94 -16.16
N ILE A 524 -58.44 19.26 -15.68
CA ILE A 524 -58.91 19.36 -14.29
C ILE A 524 -57.86 18.80 -13.32
N GLY A 525 -57.22 17.67 -13.64
CA GLY A 525 -56.10 17.14 -12.86
C GLY A 525 -54.92 18.12 -12.74
N THR A 526 -54.61 18.84 -13.82
CA THR A 526 -53.56 19.87 -13.84
C THR A 526 -53.92 21.06 -12.96
N ILE A 527 -55.16 21.55 -13.04
CA ILE A 527 -55.69 22.64 -12.20
C ILE A 527 -55.67 22.24 -10.73
N PHE A 528 -56.08 21.02 -10.39
CA PHE A 528 -56.08 20.48 -9.04
C PHE A 528 -54.68 20.36 -8.44
N ASN A 529 -53.68 19.98 -9.24
CA ASN A 529 -52.29 20.00 -8.78
C ASN A 529 -51.80 21.42 -8.48
N ARG A 530 -52.22 22.42 -9.26
CA ARG A 530 -51.88 23.83 -9.00
C ARG A 530 -52.56 24.37 -7.74
N ILE A 531 -53.83 24.00 -7.50
CA ILE A 531 -54.56 24.30 -6.26
C ILE A 531 -53.85 23.67 -5.06
N ARG A 532 -53.50 22.37 -5.11
CA ARG A 532 -52.77 21.68 -4.02
C ARG A 532 -51.46 22.37 -3.67
N LYS A 533 -50.71 22.87 -4.67
CA LYS A 533 -49.47 23.62 -4.43
C LYS A 533 -49.73 24.90 -3.64
N ARG A 534 -50.76 25.68 -4.00
CA ARG A 534 -51.10 26.94 -3.32
C ARG A 534 -51.79 26.76 -1.98
N MET A 535 -52.47 25.64 -1.76
CA MET A 535 -53.08 25.31 -0.47
C MET A 535 -52.06 25.10 0.66
N SER A 536 -50.79 24.84 0.34
CA SER A 536 -49.75 24.56 1.34
C SER A 536 -49.57 25.67 2.38
N VAL A 537 -49.80 26.93 2.01
CA VAL A 537 -49.65 28.11 2.89
C VAL A 537 -50.91 28.44 3.70
N LEU A 538 -52.05 27.79 3.41
CA LEU A 538 -53.33 28.04 4.09
C LEU A 538 -53.47 27.27 5.42
N PRO A 539 -54.28 27.78 6.36
CA PRO A 539 -54.67 27.06 7.57
C PRO A 539 -55.34 25.72 7.28
N GLU A 540 -55.19 24.76 8.19
CA GLU A 540 -55.65 23.38 8.01
C GLU A 540 -57.15 23.24 7.72
N GLU A 541 -57.97 24.04 8.39
CA GLU A 541 -59.43 24.05 8.20
C GLU A 541 -59.82 24.47 6.77
N GLU A 542 -59.19 25.52 6.22
CA GLU A 542 -59.42 25.99 4.85
C GLU A 542 -58.95 24.94 3.83
N ARG A 543 -57.82 24.27 4.10
CA ARG A 543 -57.32 23.19 3.23
C ARG A 543 -58.30 22.04 3.13
N ASN A 544 -58.90 21.64 4.25
CA ASN A 544 -59.85 20.54 4.27
C ASN A 544 -61.10 20.87 3.44
N GLY A 545 -61.58 22.12 3.50
CA GLY A 545 -62.68 22.60 2.65
C GLY A 545 -62.37 22.48 1.15
N HIS A 546 -61.21 22.99 0.70
CA HIS A 546 -60.81 22.89 -0.71
C HIS A 546 -60.58 21.45 -1.18
N LEU A 547 -59.99 20.59 -0.33
CA LEU A 547 -59.82 19.17 -0.63
C LEU A 547 -61.16 18.46 -0.86
N GLN A 548 -62.19 18.84 -0.09
CA GLN A 548 -63.52 18.28 -0.24
C GLN A 548 -64.15 18.71 -1.58
N THR A 549 -64.11 20.00 -1.92
CA THR A 549 -64.60 20.51 -3.23
C THR A 549 -63.90 19.84 -4.41
N MET A 550 -62.59 19.63 -4.31
CA MET A 550 -61.82 18.91 -5.35
C MET A 550 -62.25 17.44 -5.48
N ARG A 551 -62.51 16.75 -4.37
CA ARG A 551 -62.98 15.35 -4.40
C ARG A 551 -64.35 15.23 -5.06
N GLU A 552 -65.29 16.13 -4.71
CA GLU A 552 -66.64 16.15 -5.28
C GLU A 552 -66.60 16.34 -6.81
N ARG A 553 -65.76 17.26 -7.30
CA ARG A 553 -65.60 17.46 -8.76
C ARG A 553 -64.86 16.31 -9.44
N GLN A 554 -63.90 15.67 -8.75
CA GLN A 554 -63.20 14.50 -9.29
C GLN A 554 -64.15 13.30 -9.43
N SER A 555 -65.06 13.08 -8.47
CA SER A 555 -66.07 12.01 -8.54
C SER A 555 -67.08 12.20 -9.66
N LEU A 556 -67.28 13.42 -10.16
CA LEU A 556 -68.16 13.71 -11.29
C LEU A 556 -67.52 13.42 -12.67
N LEU A 557 -66.21 13.17 -12.72
CA LEU A 557 -65.44 12.94 -13.95
C LEU A 557 -64.99 11.48 -14.12
N GLU A 558 -65.19 10.66 -13.09
CA GLU A 558 -64.91 9.23 -13.14
C GLU A 558 -66.05 8.53 -13.92
N THR A 559 -65.83 8.27 -15.21
CA THR A 559 -66.60 7.27 -15.95
C THR A 559 -66.26 5.87 -15.44
N GLU A 560 -67.25 5.01 -15.27
CA GLU A 560 -67.05 3.60 -14.90
C GLU A 560 -66.09 2.94 -15.91
N PRO A 561 -64.96 2.38 -15.45
CA PRO A 561 -64.02 1.70 -16.34
C PRO A 561 -64.66 0.43 -16.92
N ASP A 562 -64.37 0.17 -18.19
CA ASP A 562 -64.81 -1.04 -18.89
C ASP A 562 -64.32 -2.31 -18.17
N GLY A 563 -65.10 -3.39 -18.22
CA GLY A 563 -64.80 -4.65 -17.54
C GLY A 563 -63.44 -5.24 -17.95
N ASP A 564 -63.09 -5.12 -19.23
CA ASP A 564 -61.81 -5.60 -19.76
C ASP A 564 -60.61 -4.75 -19.30
N GLU A 565 -60.79 -3.44 -19.12
CA GLU A 565 -59.76 -2.56 -18.57
C GLU A 565 -59.48 -2.87 -17.10
N LEU A 566 -60.52 -3.19 -16.32
CA LEU A 566 -60.40 -3.62 -14.93
C LEU A 566 -59.65 -4.94 -14.79
N VAL A 567 -59.98 -5.95 -15.62
CA VAL A 567 -59.29 -7.25 -15.65
C VAL A 567 -57.82 -7.10 -16.01
N ASN A 568 -57.50 -6.30 -17.04
CA ASN A 568 -56.11 -6.03 -17.42
C ASN A 568 -55.35 -5.28 -16.30
N ALA A 569 -55.96 -4.29 -15.67
CA ALA A 569 -55.37 -3.57 -14.55
C ALA A 569 -55.13 -4.50 -13.34
N TYR A 570 -56.03 -5.45 -13.09
CA TYR A 570 -55.88 -6.47 -12.05
C TYR A 570 -54.69 -7.40 -12.32
N ALA A 571 -54.60 -7.94 -13.54
CA ALA A 571 -53.48 -8.79 -13.96
C ALA A 571 -52.13 -8.09 -13.78
N VAL A 572 -52.02 -6.84 -14.22
CA VAL A 572 -50.82 -6.02 -14.07
C VAL A 572 -50.49 -5.75 -12.59
N CYS A 573 -51.48 -5.42 -11.76
CA CYS A 573 -51.25 -5.17 -10.33
C CYS A 573 -50.77 -6.44 -9.60
N ARG A 574 -51.28 -7.62 -9.98
CA ARG A 574 -50.85 -8.92 -9.45
C ARG A 574 -49.40 -9.21 -9.85
N LEU A 575 -49.07 -9.07 -11.14
CA LEU A 575 -47.71 -9.26 -11.64
C LEU A 575 -46.71 -8.34 -10.95
N PHE A 576 -47.06 -7.09 -10.72
CA PHE A 576 -46.13 -6.12 -10.14
C PHE A 576 -46.09 -6.10 -8.60
N GLY A 577 -46.80 -7.03 -7.94
CA GLY A 577 -46.81 -7.15 -6.48
C GLY A 577 -47.56 -6.02 -5.75
N ASN A 578 -48.48 -5.32 -6.42
CA ASN A 578 -49.33 -4.32 -5.79
C ASN A 578 -50.58 -4.96 -5.17
N VAL A 579 -50.36 -5.72 -4.09
CA VAL A 579 -51.41 -6.53 -3.43
C VAL A 579 -52.63 -5.69 -3.08
N ARG A 580 -52.43 -4.51 -2.47
CA ARG A 580 -53.52 -3.63 -2.05
C ARG A 580 -54.41 -3.20 -3.23
N ARG A 581 -53.81 -2.79 -4.35
CA ARG A 581 -54.58 -2.36 -5.53
C ARG A 581 -55.22 -3.54 -6.24
N ALA A 582 -54.53 -4.68 -6.30
CA ALA A 582 -55.10 -5.91 -6.85
C ALA A 582 -56.34 -6.34 -6.06
N SER A 583 -56.31 -6.33 -4.73
CA SER A 583 -57.49 -6.64 -3.90
C SER A 583 -58.68 -5.73 -4.18
N LEU A 584 -58.44 -4.41 -4.29
CA LEU A 584 -59.49 -3.45 -4.62
C LEU A 584 -60.07 -3.69 -6.02
N LEU A 585 -59.22 -3.92 -7.03
CA LEU A 585 -59.67 -4.19 -8.39
C LEU A 585 -60.45 -5.50 -8.48
N ARG A 586 -60.06 -6.53 -7.73
CA ARG A 586 -60.77 -7.81 -7.67
C ARG A 586 -62.22 -7.64 -7.22
N GLU A 587 -62.48 -6.77 -6.24
CA GLU A 587 -63.84 -6.50 -5.73
C GLU A 587 -64.78 -5.86 -6.78
N HIS A 588 -64.22 -5.24 -7.82
CA HIS A 588 -64.96 -4.55 -8.88
C HIS A 588 -65.11 -5.38 -10.17
N ILE A 589 -64.49 -6.54 -10.27
CA ILE A 589 -64.60 -7.42 -11.45
C ILE A 589 -65.68 -8.46 -11.20
N ALA A 590 -66.77 -8.39 -11.96
CA ALA A 590 -67.90 -9.34 -11.84
C ALA A 590 -67.66 -10.68 -12.57
N ASP A 591 -66.78 -10.73 -13.58
CA ASP A 591 -66.49 -11.95 -14.34
C ASP A 591 -65.45 -12.83 -13.62
N GLU A 592 -65.94 -13.79 -12.85
CA GLU A 592 -65.15 -14.81 -12.15
C GLU A 592 -64.31 -15.69 -13.10
N THR A 593 -64.72 -15.84 -14.36
CA THR A 593 -63.99 -16.67 -15.34
C THR A 593 -62.69 -15.99 -15.78
N SER A 594 -62.78 -14.69 -16.09
CA SER A 594 -61.62 -13.87 -16.44
C SER A 594 -60.68 -13.66 -15.24
N LEU A 595 -61.24 -13.47 -14.03
CA LEU A 595 -60.44 -13.44 -12.79
C LEU A 595 -59.64 -14.72 -12.61
N LYS A 596 -60.30 -15.88 -12.68
CA LYS A 596 -59.64 -17.17 -12.49
C LYS A 596 -58.55 -17.41 -13.53
N LYS A 597 -58.81 -17.06 -14.80
CA LYS A 597 -57.80 -17.15 -15.87
C LYS A 597 -56.55 -16.34 -15.53
N VAL A 598 -56.70 -15.08 -15.12
CA VAL A 598 -55.58 -14.22 -14.70
C VAL A 598 -54.86 -14.81 -13.49
N GLU A 599 -55.58 -15.35 -12.53
CA GLU A 599 -54.99 -15.94 -11.32
C GLU A 599 -54.21 -17.21 -11.60
N ASP A 600 -54.71 -18.07 -12.48
CA ASP A 600 -54.04 -19.27 -12.94
C ASP A 600 -52.78 -18.90 -13.76
N GLU A 601 -52.87 -17.94 -14.69
CA GLU A 601 -51.74 -17.45 -15.49
C GLU A 601 -50.62 -16.84 -14.62
N VAL A 602 -50.96 -15.93 -13.70
CA VAL A 602 -49.98 -15.34 -12.77
C VAL A 602 -49.47 -16.39 -11.78
N GLY A 603 -50.32 -17.30 -11.34
CA GLY A 603 -49.97 -18.40 -10.43
C GLY A 603 -48.92 -19.33 -11.03
N GLU A 604 -49.06 -19.71 -12.30
CA GLU A 604 -48.08 -20.51 -13.03
C GLU A 604 -46.75 -19.77 -13.18
N LEU A 605 -46.76 -18.46 -13.47
CA LEU A 605 -45.54 -17.65 -13.54
C LEU A 605 -44.82 -17.56 -12.18
N PHE A 606 -45.58 -17.50 -11.08
CA PHE A 606 -45.04 -17.37 -9.73
C PHE A 606 -44.75 -18.71 -9.05
N LYS A 607 -44.99 -19.81 -9.76
CA LYS A 607 -44.81 -21.16 -9.24
C LYS A 607 -43.34 -21.36 -8.83
N ILE A 608 -43.17 -21.72 -7.55
CA ILE A 608 -41.88 -22.15 -7.00
C ILE A 608 -42.10 -23.44 -6.24
N GLU A 609 -41.38 -24.48 -6.62
CA GLU A 609 -41.33 -25.73 -5.85
C GLU A 609 -40.12 -25.72 -4.92
N ARG A 610 -40.30 -26.23 -3.70
CA ARG A 610 -39.26 -26.25 -2.67
C ARG A 610 -38.91 -27.67 -2.30
N SER A 611 -37.62 -27.95 -2.15
CA SER A 611 -37.11 -29.15 -1.49
C SER A 611 -36.01 -28.81 -0.49
N GLY A 612 -36.04 -29.47 0.67
CA GLY A 612 -34.98 -29.34 1.67
C GLY A 612 -33.68 -29.98 1.21
N LEU A 613 -32.56 -29.41 1.63
CA LEU A 613 -31.22 -29.86 1.31
C LEU A 613 -30.43 -29.92 2.62
N THR A 614 -29.76 -31.04 2.87
CA THR A 614 -28.96 -31.21 4.09
C THR A 614 -27.68 -30.41 3.95
N LEU A 615 -27.48 -29.41 4.82
CA LEU A 615 -26.26 -28.62 4.89
C LEU A 615 -25.29 -29.24 5.91
N ASN A 616 -24.11 -29.65 5.45
CA ASN A 616 -23.06 -30.20 6.29
C ASN A 616 -21.85 -29.26 6.30
N PHE A 617 -21.10 -29.24 7.40
CA PHE A 617 -19.79 -28.60 7.48
C PHE A 617 -18.74 -29.67 7.76
N SER A 618 -17.70 -29.73 6.93
CA SER A 618 -16.65 -30.73 7.06
C SER A 618 -15.28 -30.11 6.80
N ASN A 619 -14.37 -30.25 7.77
CA ASN A 619 -12.98 -29.84 7.60
C ASN A 619 -12.18 -30.86 6.76
N ASP A 620 -12.66 -32.10 6.69
CA ASP A 620 -12.02 -33.21 5.98
C ASP A 620 -12.45 -33.31 4.51
N MET A 621 -13.38 -32.45 4.06
CA MET A 621 -13.80 -32.41 2.67
C MET A 621 -12.61 -32.06 1.77
N PRO A 622 -12.31 -32.87 0.73
CA PRO A 622 -11.25 -32.55 -0.22
C PRO A 622 -11.60 -31.26 -0.97
N VAL A 623 -10.59 -30.43 -1.24
CA VAL A 623 -10.75 -29.15 -1.93
C VAL A 623 -10.24 -29.31 -3.36
N ASP A 624 -11.13 -29.14 -4.34
CA ASP A 624 -10.78 -29.07 -5.76
C ASP A 624 -11.03 -27.64 -6.27
N LEU A 625 -9.94 -26.96 -6.66
CA LEU A 625 -9.96 -25.62 -7.24
C LEU A 625 -9.62 -25.63 -8.74
N THR A 626 -9.58 -26.81 -9.36
CA THR A 626 -9.18 -26.99 -10.76
C THR A 626 -10.37 -27.29 -11.67
N SER A 627 -11.33 -28.07 -11.18
CA SER A 627 -12.51 -28.46 -11.94
C SER A 627 -13.68 -27.49 -11.75
N GLU A 628 -14.54 -27.37 -12.76
CA GLU A 628 -15.76 -26.55 -12.66
C GLU A 628 -16.74 -27.15 -11.63
N PRO A 629 -17.17 -26.38 -10.62
CA PRO A 629 -18.13 -26.87 -9.64
C PRO A 629 -19.49 -27.17 -10.28
N ALA A 630 -20.20 -28.13 -9.69
CA ALA A 630 -21.55 -28.51 -10.14
C ALA A 630 -22.59 -27.38 -10.04
N LEU A 631 -22.33 -26.36 -9.21
CA LEU A 631 -23.21 -25.22 -9.02
C LEU A 631 -22.48 -23.92 -9.36
N ALA A 632 -23.19 -22.99 -9.99
CA ALA A 632 -22.71 -21.65 -10.28
C ALA A 632 -23.07 -20.66 -9.16
N TYR A 633 -22.11 -19.82 -8.77
CA TYR A 633 -22.32 -18.76 -7.80
C TYR A 633 -23.11 -17.58 -8.42
N ARG A 634 -24.21 -17.18 -7.78
CA ARG A 634 -25.13 -16.13 -8.27
C ARG A 634 -25.18 -14.87 -7.42
N GLY A 635 -24.47 -14.87 -6.30
CA GLY A 635 -24.31 -13.72 -5.41
C GLY A 635 -24.44 -14.12 -3.95
N SER A 636 -24.36 -13.12 -3.08
CA SER A 636 -24.53 -13.31 -1.64
C SER A 636 -24.96 -12.02 -0.98
N THR A 637 -25.43 -12.17 0.27
CA THR A 637 -25.64 -11.08 1.22
C THR A 637 -24.70 -11.29 2.41
N ASP A 638 -24.85 -10.52 3.46
CA ASP A 638 -24.15 -10.67 4.74
C ASP A 638 -24.43 -12.03 5.44
N ARG A 639 -25.56 -12.67 5.12
CA ARG A 639 -26.04 -13.92 5.73
C ARG A 639 -26.23 -15.08 4.75
N HIS A 640 -26.52 -14.78 3.49
CA HIS A 640 -26.98 -15.77 2.50
C HIS A 640 -25.99 -15.97 1.35
N ILE A 641 -25.88 -17.20 0.84
CA ILE A 641 -25.16 -17.54 -0.39
C ILE A 641 -26.17 -18.11 -1.39
N PHE A 642 -26.11 -17.63 -2.64
CA PHE A 642 -26.98 -18.08 -3.72
C PHE A 642 -26.20 -18.86 -4.77
N LEU A 643 -26.61 -20.10 -4.98
CA LEU A 643 -26.03 -21.02 -5.95
C LEU A 643 -27.11 -21.44 -6.96
N THR A 644 -26.73 -21.80 -8.18
CA THR A 644 -27.67 -22.35 -9.15
C THR A 644 -27.08 -23.56 -9.86
N GLY A 645 -27.90 -24.59 -10.03
CA GLY A 645 -27.70 -25.62 -11.04
C GLY A 645 -28.40 -25.25 -12.34
N LEU A 646 -28.47 -26.20 -13.28
CA LEU A 646 -29.12 -26.02 -14.59
C LEU A 646 -30.64 -25.77 -14.48
N LYS A 647 -31.30 -26.33 -13.46
CA LYS A 647 -32.77 -26.29 -13.32
C LYS A 647 -33.25 -25.79 -11.97
N TYR A 648 -32.34 -25.48 -11.05
CA TYR A 648 -32.71 -25.18 -9.68
C TYR A 648 -31.77 -24.16 -9.07
N PHE A 649 -32.33 -23.43 -8.12
CA PHE A 649 -31.68 -22.39 -7.36
C PHE A 649 -31.53 -22.87 -5.91
N ILE A 650 -30.38 -22.65 -5.29
CA ILE A 650 -30.09 -23.05 -3.92
C ILE A 650 -29.78 -21.80 -3.11
N LEU A 651 -30.55 -21.63 -2.02
CA LEU A 651 -30.30 -20.66 -0.98
C LEU A 651 -29.61 -21.36 0.18
N VAL A 652 -28.41 -20.90 0.53
CA VAL A 652 -27.75 -21.26 1.78
C VAL A 652 -27.89 -20.10 2.74
N ASP A 653 -28.44 -20.37 3.92
CA ASP A 653 -28.55 -19.42 5.01
C ASP A 653 -27.56 -19.81 6.10
N LEU A 654 -26.48 -19.03 6.24
CA LEU A 654 -25.42 -19.31 7.19
C LEU A 654 -25.75 -18.91 8.63
N HIS A 655 -26.81 -18.15 8.85
CA HIS A 655 -27.26 -17.80 10.19
C HIS A 655 -28.25 -18.85 10.73
N GLU A 656 -29.18 -19.31 9.90
CA GLU A 656 -30.06 -20.44 10.24
C GLU A 656 -29.40 -21.81 10.04
N MET A 657 -28.20 -21.85 9.44
CA MET A 657 -27.45 -23.06 9.13
C MET A 657 -28.29 -24.04 8.30
N SER A 658 -28.94 -23.53 7.25
CA SER A 658 -29.83 -24.31 6.39
C SER A 658 -29.52 -24.13 4.91
N ALA A 659 -29.87 -25.12 4.10
CA ALA A 659 -29.83 -25.04 2.65
C ALA A 659 -31.19 -25.46 2.07
N THR A 660 -31.68 -24.70 1.10
CA THR A 660 -32.97 -24.95 0.47
C THR A 660 -32.86 -24.85 -1.05
N ARG A 661 -33.40 -25.85 -1.75
CA ARG A 661 -33.49 -25.89 -3.21
C ARG A 661 -34.87 -25.40 -3.66
N PHE A 662 -34.87 -24.51 -4.64
CA PHE A 662 -36.04 -23.93 -5.29
C PHE A 662 -36.02 -24.23 -6.79
N ASP A 663 -37.14 -24.71 -7.33
CA ASP A 663 -37.34 -24.87 -8.78
C ASP A 663 -38.18 -23.71 -9.29
N SER A 664 -37.57 -22.87 -10.14
CA SER A 664 -38.20 -21.73 -10.78
C SER A 664 -37.34 -21.26 -11.96
N ILE A 665 -37.97 -21.09 -13.12
CA ILE A 665 -37.31 -20.60 -14.33
C ILE A 665 -36.76 -19.17 -14.16
N TYR A 666 -37.43 -18.36 -13.34
CA TYR A 666 -37.09 -16.95 -13.14
C TYR A 666 -35.94 -16.75 -12.14
N LEU A 667 -35.83 -17.63 -11.14
CA LEU A 667 -34.74 -17.58 -10.16
C LEU A 667 -33.44 -18.17 -10.74
N THR A 668 -33.54 -19.23 -11.54
CA THR A 668 -32.37 -19.90 -12.16
C THR A 668 -31.72 -19.04 -13.25
N GLY A 669 -32.53 -18.28 -14.00
CA GLY A 669 -32.08 -17.34 -15.04
C GLY A 669 -31.69 -15.94 -14.55
N GLY A 670 -31.75 -15.68 -13.23
CA GLY A 670 -31.52 -14.37 -12.63
C GLY A 670 -30.20 -14.28 -11.85
N HIS A 671 -29.70 -13.05 -11.67
CA HIS A 671 -28.65 -12.73 -10.70
C HIS A 671 -29.18 -11.76 -9.64
N LEU A 672 -28.63 -11.83 -8.43
CA LEU A 672 -29.03 -10.95 -7.34
C LEU A 672 -28.58 -9.51 -7.62
N VAL A 673 -29.52 -8.57 -7.52
CA VAL A 673 -29.26 -7.13 -7.70
C VAL A 673 -29.35 -6.37 -6.39
N ASP A 674 -30.34 -6.71 -5.55
CA ASP A 674 -30.52 -6.10 -4.22
C ASP A 674 -31.24 -7.06 -3.26
N ALA A 675 -31.18 -6.78 -1.96
CA ALA A 675 -31.80 -7.61 -0.95
C ALA A 675 -32.20 -6.80 0.29
N LEU A 676 -33.19 -7.31 1.03
CA LEU A 676 -33.49 -6.96 2.42
C LEU A 676 -33.29 -8.24 3.26
N PRO A 677 -32.05 -8.57 3.64
CA PRO A 677 -31.69 -9.88 4.19
C PRO A 677 -32.49 -10.24 5.45
N ALA A 678 -32.70 -9.26 6.34
CA ALA A 678 -33.47 -9.43 7.58
C ALA A 678 -34.94 -9.80 7.34
N LYS A 679 -35.49 -9.50 6.15
CA LYS A 679 -36.87 -9.85 5.76
C LYS A 679 -36.93 -11.08 4.84
N GLY A 680 -35.78 -11.64 4.44
CA GLY A 680 -35.72 -12.69 3.43
C GLY A 680 -36.27 -12.27 2.06
N ILE A 681 -36.20 -10.98 1.72
CA ILE A 681 -36.69 -10.45 0.44
C ILE A 681 -35.50 -10.18 -0.47
N PHE A 682 -35.57 -10.69 -1.69
CA PHE A 682 -34.49 -10.65 -2.67
C PHE A 682 -35.01 -10.15 -4.02
N LEU A 683 -34.18 -9.39 -4.71
CA LEU A 683 -34.46 -8.85 -6.03
C LEU A 683 -33.47 -9.43 -7.04
N PHE A 684 -33.99 -10.12 -8.05
CA PHE A 684 -33.23 -10.73 -9.12
C PHE A 684 -33.51 -10.03 -10.45
N ARG A 685 -32.51 -9.94 -11.31
CA ARG A 685 -32.63 -9.45 -12.69
C ARG A 685 -32.17 -10.51 -13.67
N GLY A 686 -32.87 -10.65 -14.79
CA GLY A 686 -32.51 -11.59 -15.85
C GLY A 686 -31.08 -11.42 -16.37
N ILE A 687 -30.44 -12.53 -16.75
CA ILE A 687 -29.06 -12.57 -17.28
C ILE A 687 -29.02 -12.33 -18.81
N THR A 688 -30.14 -12.57 -19.52
CA THR A 688 -30.31 -12.41 -20.98
C THR A 688 -30.88 -11.04 -21.36
N GLU A 689 -30.96 -10.71 -22.65
CA GLU A 689 -31.49 -9.45 -23.23
C GLU A 689 -32.91 -9.05 -22.75
N THR A 690 -33.59 -9.92 -22.02
CA THR A 690 -34.87 -9.68 -21.37
C THR A 690 -34.69 -8.93 -20.03
N ASN A 691 -35.11 -7.66 -19.98
CA ASN A 691 -35.02 -6.76 -18.81
C ASN A 691 -36.05 -7.05 -17.69
N TYR A 692 -36.35 -8.32 -17.43
CA TYR A 692 -37.25 -8.67 -16.34
C TYR A 692 -36.57 -8.59 -14.97
N VAL A 693 -37.37 -8.25 -13.96
CA VAL A 693 -37.02 -8.20 -12.54
C VAL A 693 -38.00 -9.06 -11.76
N VAL A 694 -37.46 -9.83 -10.81
CA VAL A 694 -38.21 -10.74 -9.95
C VAL A 694 -37.96 -10.35 -8.50
N ARG A 695 -39.02 -10.04 -7.77
CA ARG A 695 -38.96 -9.91 -6.31
C ARG A 695 -39.46 -11.20 -5.68
N ALA A 696 -38.62 -11.85 -4.89
CA ALA A 696 -38.98 -13.06 -4.17
C ALA A 696 -38.79 -12.90 -2.67
N GLU A 697 -39.67 -13.51 -1.89
CA GLU A 697 -39.49 -13.72 -0.45
C GLU A 697 -39.10 -15.17 -0.26
N LEU A 698 -37.89 -15.43 0.25
CA LEU A 698 -37.31 -16.77 0.39
C LEU A 698 -36.78 -16.93 1.81
N THR A 699 -37.46 -17.73 2.61
CA THR A 699 -37.08 -18.08 4.00
C THR A 699 -37.34 -19.56 4.26
N ALA A 700 -36.86 -20.07 5.39
CA ALA A 700 -37.15 -21.44 5.82
C ALA A 700 -38.65 -21.71 6.05
N SER A 701 -39.48 -20.69 6.30
CA SER A 701 -40.93 -20.85 6.55
C SER A 701 -41.83 -20.34 5.43
N LYS A 702 -41.33 -19.46 4.55
CA LYS A 702 -42.13 -18.78 3.54
C LYS A 702 -41.33 -18.60 2.26
N TRP A 703 -41.90 -19.01 1.12
CA TRP A 703 -41.30 -18.87 -0.20
C TRP A 703 -42.36 -18.44 -1.22
N ALA A 704 -42.13 -17.34 -1.92
CA ALA A 704 -43.01 -16.88 -3.00
C ALA A 704 -42.29 -15.88 -3.91
N ILE A 705 -42.62 -15.92 -5.21
CA ILE A 705 -42.43 -14.76 -6.08
C ILE A 705 -43.56 -13.79 -5.74
N THR A 706 -43.19 -12.55 -5.45
CA THR A 706 -44.11 -11.49 -5.04
C THR A 706 -44.29 -10.45 -6.13
N ALA A 707 -43.35 -10.35 -7.07
CA ALA A 707 -43.49 -9.54 -8.27
C ALA A 707 -42.60 -10.07 -9.41
N LEU A 708 -43.08 -9.93 -10.65
CA LEU A 708 -42.36 -10.17 -11.91
C LEU A 708 -42.73 -9.06 -12.89
N PHE A 709 -41.76 -8.31 -13.37
CA PHE A 709 -42.03 -7.18 -14.27
C PHE A 709 -40.84 -6.78 -15.13
N ASP A 710 -41.12 -6.19 -16.29
CA ASP A 710 -40.14 -5.40 -17.02
C ASP A 710 -40.01 -4.01 -16.38
N VAL A 711 -38.78 -3.54 -16.18
CA VAL A 711 -38.52 -2.29 -15.46
C VAL A 711 -39.07 -1.07 -16.22
N SER A 712 -38.88 -1.02 -17.53
CA SER A 712 -39.34 0.12 -18.34
C SER A 712 -40.85 0.22 -18.33
N GLU A 713 -41.55 -0.91 -18.43
CA GLU A 713 -43.00 -0.96 -18.37
C GLU A 713 -43.55 -0.65 -16.97
N ALA A 714 -42.93 -1.21 -15.92
CA ALA A 714 -43.41 -1.08 -14.55
C ALA A 714 -43.39 0.36 -14.04
N PHE A 715 -42.39 1.15 -14.46
CA PHE A 715 -42.19 2.52 -14.00
C PHE A 715 -42.56 3.59 -15.03
N LEU A 716 -43.12 3.18 -16.18
CA LEU A 716 -43.53 4.09 -17.27
C LEU A 716 -42.37 5.02 -17.69
N LEU A 717 -41.19 4.44 -17.89
CA LEU A 717 -40.00 5.20 -18.22
C LEU A 717 -40.14 5.87 -19.60
N GLU A 718 -39.55 7.06 -19.73
CA GLU A 718 -39.52 7.79 -20.99
C GLU A 718 -38.71 7.02 -22.05
N GLU A 719 -39.02 7.23 -23.33
CA GLU A 719 -38.24 6.65 -24.43
C GLU A 719 -36.77 7.10 -24.36
N GLY A 720 -35.83 6.16 -24.51
CA GLY A 720 -34.39 6.40 -24.36
C GLY A 720 -33.85 6.38 -22.92
N ALA A 721 -34.72 6.22 -21.90
CA ALA A 721 -34.28 6.02 -20.52
C ALA A 721 -33.94 4.55 -20.26
N THR A 722 -32.82 4.31 -19.57
CA THR A 722 -32.38 2.96 -19.17
C THR A 722 -32.03 2.91 -17.70
N VAL A 723 -32.33 1.78 -17.06
CA VAL A 723 -32.06 1.57 -15.63
C VAL A 723 -30.74 0.85 -15.45
N VAL A 724 -29.80 1.55 -14.81
CA VAL A 724 -28.47 1.05 -14.44
C VAL A 724 -28.59 0.15 -13.22
N ASP A 725 -29.16 0.67 -12.14
CA ASP A 725 -29.33 -0.01 -10.86
C ASP A 725 -30.79 0.07 -10.37
N ILE A 726 -31.25 -0.97 -9.68
CA ILE A 726 -32.56 -1.03 -9.04
C ILE A 726 -32.43 -1.58 -7.63
N TYR A 727 -33.04 -0.91 -6.66
CA TYR A 727 -33.03 -1.29 -5.26
C TYR A 727 -34.44 -1.34 -4.66
N LEU A 728 -34.65 -2.28 -3.74
CA LEU A 728 -35.89 -2.42 -2.95
C LEU A 728 -36.07 -1.23 -2.00
N SER A 729 -37.30 -0.83 -1.70
CA SER A 729 -37.55 0.02 -0.53
C SER A 729 -37.79 -0.81 0.72
N SER A 730 -37.10 -0.45 1.81
CA SER A 730 -37.31 -1.06 3.11
C SER A 730 -38.67 -0.69 3.73
N ASP A 731 -39.25 0.44 3.34
CA ASP A 731 -40.52 0.95 3.88
C ASP A 731 -41.76 0.38 3.16
N ARG A 732 -41.69 0.22 1.83
CA ARG A 732 -42.86 -0.05 0.98
C ARG A 732 -42.55 -1.02 -0.15
N GLU A 733 -43.40 -2.01 -0.28
CA GLU A 733 -43.30 -3.12 -1.24
C GLU A 733 -43.38 -2.73 -2.72
N THR A 734 -44.01 -1.60 -3.02
CA THR A 734 -44.25 -1.10 -4.37
C THR A 734 -43.35 0.07 -4.75
N ASP A 735 -42.48 0.50 -3.84
CA ASP A 735 -41.54 1.59 -4.05
C ASP A 735 -40.14 0.99 -4.27
N TYR A 736 -39.44 1.49 -5.29
CA TYR A 736 -38.09 1.06 -5.68
C TYR A 736 -37.22 2.29 -5.91
N TYR A 737 -35.92 2.16 -5.67
CA TYR A 737 -34.95 3.19 -6.06
C TYR A 737 -34.34 2.80 -7.40
N LEU A 738 -34.41 3.70 -8.38
CA LEU A 738 -33.91 3.48 -9.73
C LEU A 738 -32.80 4.47 -10.03
N ASN A 739 -31.66 3.96 -10.51
CA ASN A 739 -30.62 4.76 -11.15
C ASN A 739 -30.87 4.78 -12.67
N ILE A 740 -31.24 5.95 -13.19
CA ILE A 740 -31.68 6.13 -14.57
C ILE A 740 -30.66 6.94 -15.34
N LYS A 741 -30.25 6.43 -16.51
CA LYS A 741 -29.46 7.15 -17.52
C LYS A 741 -30.25 7.31 -18.82
N TYR A 742 -29.91 8.30 -19.62
CA TYR A 742 -30.52 8.56 -20.93
C TYR A 742 -29.49 8.27 -22.04
N GLU A 743 -29.82 7.41 -23.00
CA GLU A 743 -28.85 6.86 -23.98
C GLU A 743 -28.24 7.92 -24.92
N ASP A 744 -28.98 8.98 -25.21
CA ASP A 744 -28.53 10.09 -26.06
C ASP A 744 -27.68 11.12 -25.30
N GLY A 745 -27.53 10.97 -23.98
CA GLY A 745 -26.86 11.93 -23.12
C GLY A 745 -27.55 13.31 -23.08
N SER A 746 -28.77 13.44 -23.60
CA SER A 746 -29.48 14.73 -23.69
C SER A 746 -29.95 15.23 -22.33
N ARG A 747 -30.00 14.34 -21.34
CA ARG A 747 -30.45 14.61 -19.99
C ARG A 747 -29.49 14.02 -18.96
N PRO A 748 -29.34 14.68 -17.81
CA PRO A 748 -28.53 14.16 -16.72
C PRO A 748 -29.12 12.87 -16.14
N GLY A 749 -28.24 11.98 -15.72
CA GLY A 749 -28.57 10.79 -14.98
C GLY A 749 -29.13 11.16 -13.60
N LYS A 750 -30.08 10.37 -13.11
CA LYS A 750 -30.75 10.63 -11.82
C LYS A 750 -31.08 9.35 -11.08
N MET A 751 -31.03 9.43 -9.76
CA MET A 751 -31.54 8.40 -8.87
C MET A 751 -32.89 8.85 -8.36
N GLY A 752 -33.92 8.01 -8.48
CA GLY A 752 -35.27 8.35 -8.06
C GLY A 752 -35.94 7.23 -7.28
N ARG A 753 -36.69 7.60 -6.24
CA ARG A 753 -37.62 6.68 -5.57
C ARG A 753 -38.93 6.67 -6.34
N MET A 754 -39.23 5.57 -7.02
CA MET A 754 -40.39 5.42 -7.88
C MET A 754 -41.34 4.36 -7.37
N ARG A 755 -42.63 4.64 -7.50
CA ARG A 755 -43.69 3.67 -7.27
C ARG A 755 -44.11 3.04 -8.58
N VAL A 756 -44.23 1.73 -8.58
CA VAL A 756 -44.78 0.94 -9.70
C VAL A 756 -46.11 1.54 -10.19
N ARG A 757 -46.24 1.74 -11.51
CA ARG A 757 -47.41 2.28 -12.22
C ARG A 757 -47.96 3.60 -11.65
N SER A 758 -47.09 4.44 -11.06
CA SER A 758 -47.46 5.79 -10.65
C SER A 758 -47.25 6.78 -11.80
N ARG A 759 -48.34 7.45 -12.23
CA ARG A 759 -48.26 8.58 -13.19
C ARG A 759 -47.76 9.88 -12.54
N ASN A 760 -47.98 10.02 -11.23
CA ASN A 760 -47.38 11.09 -10.44
C ASN A 760 -45.95 10.64 -10.15
N GLY A 761 -45.02 11.20 -10.92
CA GLY A 761 -43.62 10.78 -11.03
C GLY A 761 -42.85 10.76 -9.71
N MET A 762 -41.61 10.29 -9.83
CA MET A 762 -40.58 10.16 -8.78
C MET A 762 -40.86 11.02 -7.54
N ALA A 763 -41.13 10.37 -6.40
CA ALA A 763 -41.47 11.06 -5.15
C ALA A 763 -40.28 11.86 -4.61
N ASP A 764 -39.11 11.25 -4.72
CA ASP A 764 -37.83 11.81 -4.31
C ASP A 764 -36.83 11.57 -5.44
N THR A 765 -36.03 12.58 -5.80
CA THR A 765 -34.97 12.44 -6.81
C THR A 765 -33.69 13.12 -6.38
N VAL A 766 -32.57 12.51 -6.74
CA VAL A 766 -31.26 13.11 -6.68
C VAL A 766 -30.67 13.12 -8.08
N GLN A 767 -30.21 14.30 -8.46
CA GLN A 767 -29.39 14.54 -9.62
C GLN A 767 -28.13 15.25 -9.14
N ILE A 768 -26.98 14.88 -9.68
CA ILE A 768 -25.70 15.50 -9.37
C ILE A 768 -25.23 16.22 -10.63
N LYS A 769 -25.38 17.55 -10.64
CA LYS A 769 -25.01 18.42 -11.76
C LYS A 769 -25.67 17.94 -13.06
N ASP A 770 -25.06 18.21 -14.21
CA ASP A 770 -25.54 17.80 -15.53
C ASP A 770 -24.85 16.51 -16.02
N GLU A 771 -24.43 15.64 -15.08
CA GLU A 771 -23.69 14.42 -15.40
C GLU A 771 -24.62 13.36 -16.03
N PRO A 772 -24.24 12.76 -17.17
CA PRO A 772 -25.11 11.83 -17.90
C PRO A 772 -25.24 10.47 -17.22
N VAL A 773 -24.26 10.09 -16.38
CA VAL A 773 -24.22 8.82 -15.67
C VAL A 773 -23.85 9.09 -14.22
N ILE A 774 -24.64 8.52 -13.31
CA ILE A 774 -24.34 8.51 -11.88
C ILE A 774 -24.07 7.08 -11.43
N TYR A 775 -23.16 6.95 -10.49
CA TYR A 775 -22.86 5.73 -9.76
C TYR A 775 -23.79 5.64 -8.54
N SER A 776 -24.28 4.44 -8.23
CA SER A 776 -25.06 4.22 -7.01
C SER A 776 -24.69 2.93 -6.29
N LYS A 777 -24.73 2.95 -4.96
CA LYS A 777 -24.54 1.75 -4.12
C LYS A 777 -25.31 1.88 -2.81
N ARG A 778 -25.99 0.80 -2.40
CA ARG A 778 -26.66 0.73 -1.10
C ARG A 778 -25.62 0.68 0.02
N LEU A 779 -25.79 1.55 1.02
CA LEU A 779 -25.04 1.53 2.27
C LEU A 779 -25.76 0.76 3.38
N SER A 780 -27.08 0.94 3.48
CA SER A 780 -27.88 0.26 4.48
C SER A 780 -29.28 -0.03 3.95
N SER A 781 -29.86 -1.11 4.46
CA SER A 781 -31.23 -1.54 4.20
C SER A 781 -32.17 -1.21 5.37
N ALA A 782 -31.66 -0.75 6.51
CA ALA A 782 -32.45 -0.49 7.71
C ALA A 782 -31.86 0.62 8.60
N PRO A 783 -32.15 1.91 8.33
CA PRO A 783 -32.99 2.42 7.23
C PRO A 783 -32.23 2.48 5.90
N ASP A 784 -32.98 2.59 4.79
CA ASP A 784 -32.38 2.78 3.45
C ASP A 784 -31.39 3.96 3.45
N ARG A 785 -30.16 3.70 3.02
CA ARG A 785 -29.12 4.70 2.77
C ARG A 785 -28.34 4.35 1.52
N PHE A 786 -27.95 5.36 0.75
CA PHE A 786 -27.27 5.20 -0.53
C PHE A 786 -26.06 6.10 -0.63
N ILE A 787 -25.05 5.63 -1.34
CA ILE A 787 -24.02 6.48 -1.94
C ILE A 787 -24.40 6.69 -3.39
N ILE A 788 -24.40 7.96 -3.81
CA ILE A 788 -24.69 8.40 -5.16
C ILE A 788 -23.52 9.27 -5.62
N GLY A 789 -22.76 8.82 -6.61
CA GLY A 789 -21.57 9.51 -7.11
C GLY A 789 -21.72 9.96 -8.56
N ALA A 790 -21.00 11.02 -8.93
CA ALA A 790 -20.82 11.49 -10.30
C ALA A 790 -19.31 11.67 -10.59
N THR A 791 -18.89 12.39 -11.61
CA THR A 791 -17.44 12.50 -11.93
C THR A 791 -16.63 13.14 -10.80
N ASP A 792 -17.16 14.17 -10.15
CA ASP A 792 -16.42 15.02 -9.20
C ASP A 792 -17.12 15.19 -7.83
N GLU A 793 -18.27 14.56 -7.63
CA GLU A 793 -19.06 14.73 -6.42
C GLU A 793 -19.74 13.42 -6.03
N THR A 794 -19.71 13.11 -4.74
CA THR A 794 -20.47 12.01 -4.15
C THR A 794 -21.34 12.50 -3.01
N ARG A 795 -22.58 12.02 -2.98
CA ARG A 795 -23.58 12.31 -1.96
C ARG A 795 -23.95 11.04 -1.23
N ILE A 796 -24.00 11.12 0.10
CA ILE A 796 -24.66 10.11 0.91
C ILE A 796 -26.09 10.55 1.12
N CYS A 797 -27.03 9.71 0.72
CA CYS A 797 -28.45 10.01 0.71
C CYS A 797 -29.21 9.09 1.66
N THR A 798 -30.19 9.66 2.35
CA THR A 798 -31.14 8.89 3.17
C THR A 798 -32.19 8.19 2.30
N ARG A 799 -33.11 7.47 2.95
CA ARG A 799 -34.28 6.84 2.33
C ARG A 799 -35.16 7.76 1.48
N ASN A 800 -35.18 9.06 1.73
CA ASN A 800 -35.94 10.04 0.95
C ASN A 800 -35.05 10.73 -0.10
N LEU A 801 -33.88 10.16 -0.38
CA LEU A 801 -32.85 10.72 -1.24
C LEU A 801 -32.41 12.15 -0.83
N THR A 802 -32.70 12.59 0.41
CA THR A 802 -32.13 13.82 0.94
C THR A 802 -30.66 13.61 1.27
N TYR A 803 -29.82 14.60 0.97
CA TYR A 803 -28.39 14.50 1.22
C TYR A 803 -28.09 14.64 2.72
N ASP A 804 -27.29 13.72 3.25
CA ASP A 804 -26.71 13.77 4.58
C ASP A 804 -25.30 14.40 4.54
N PHE A 805 -24.55 14.10 3.47
CA PHE A 805 -23.13 14.37 3.37
C PHE A 805 -22.70 14.52 1.91
N ILE A 806 -21.74 15.40 1.63
CA ILE A 806 -21.21 15.67 0.30
C ILE A 806 -19.69 15.56 0.33
N MET A 807 -19.14 14.86 -0.65
CA MET A 807 -17.71 14.71 -0.90
C MET A 807 -17.34 15.26 -2.27
N GLY A 808 -16.23 15.99 -2.36
CA GLY A 808 -15.68 16.49 -3.63
C GLY A 808 -14.88 15.45 -4.43
N MET A 809 -15.26 14.17 -4.33
CA MET A 809 -14.66 13.06 -5.07
C MET A 809 -15.64 11.90 -5.15
N THR A 810 -15.44 11.02 -6.14
CA THR A 810 -16.23 9.78 -6.24
C THR A 810 -15.40 8.55 -5.91
N PRO A 811 -15.62 7.93 -4.74
CA PRO A 811 -14.90 6.75 -4.33
C PRO A 811 -15.35 5.54 -5.17
N ASP A 812 -14.40 4.73 -5.62
CA ASP A 812 -14.70 3.46 -6.26
C ASP A 812 -14.95 2.39 -5.19
N ILE A 813 -16.21 2.18 -4.82
CA ILE A 813 -16.57 1.33 -3.68
C ILE A 813 -16.54 -0.13 -4.09
N TRP A 814 -15.60 -0.86 -3.51
CA TRP A 814 -15.44 -2.29 -3.71
C TRP A 814 -16.42 -3.09 -2.84
N GLU A 815 -16.53 -2.74 -1.55
CA GLU A 815 -17.40 -3.46 -0.60
C GLU A 815 -18.02 -2.52 0.43
N VAL A 816 -19.23 -2.86 0.87
CA VAL A 816 -19.92 -2.19 1.99
C VAL A 816 -20.14 -3.23 3.08
N ASP A 817 -19.59 -2.97 4.25
CA ASP A 817 -19.81 -3.76 5.46
C ASP A 817 -20.87 -3.07 6.30
N GLU A 818 -22.15 -3.44 6.10
CA GLU A 818 -23.27 -2.83 6.82
C GLU A 818 -23.21 -3.09 8.34
N GLU A 819 -22.75 -4.27 8.75
CA GLU A 819 -22.67 -4.67 10.17
C GLU A 819 -21.64 -3.82 10.93
N ASN A 820 -20.43 -3.67 10.38
CA ASN A 820 -19.38 -2.85 11.00
C ASN A 820 -19.44 -1.38 10.56
N ARG A 821 -20.40 -1.03 9.69
CA ARG A 821 -20.60 0.32 9.12
C ARG A 821 -19.36 0.86 8.41
N HIS A 822 -18.64 -0.01 7.71
CA HIS A 822 -17.44 0.34 6.95
C HIS A 822 -17.68 0.29 5.44
N ILE A 823 -16.89 1.09 4.71
CA ILE A 823 -16.84 1.14 3.25
C ILE A 823 -15.40 0.89 2.84
N TYR A 824 -15.21 -0.11 1.97
CA TYR A 824 -13.94 -0.37 1.32
C TYR A 824 -13.98 0.24 -0.07
N TYR A 825 -13.14 1.24 -0.31
CA TYR A 825 -13.10 1.93 -1.58
C TYR A 825 -11.68 2.21 -2.04
N PHE A 826 -11.52 2.30 -3.35
CA PHE A 826 -10.23 2.58 -3.97
C PHE A 826 -10.11 4.08 -4.32
N TYR A 827 -9.02 4.71 -3.89
CA TYR A 827 -8.70 6.10 -4.21
C TYR A 827 -7.19 6.37 -4.15
N SER A 828 -6.68 7.25 -5.01
CA SER A 828 -5.25 7.60 -5.08
C SER A 828 -4.28 6.40 -5.07
N HIS A 829 -4.58 5.38 -5.89
CA HIS A 829 -3.76 4.18 -6.10
C HIS A 829 -3.71 3.18 -4.94
N MET A 830 -4.54 3.35 -3.90
CA MET A 830 -4.61 2.44 -2.76
C MET A 830 -6.05 2.13 -2.36
N LEU A 831 -6.24 0.94 -1.79
CA LEU A 831 -7.47 0.58 -1.10
C LEU A 831 -7.51 1.30 0.25
N LYS A 832 -8.71 1.78 0.60
CA LYS A 832 -8.99 2.52 1.83
C LYS A 832 -10.23 1.94 2.49
N ARG A 833 -10.25 1.96 3.81
CA ARG A 833 -11.43 1.65 4.62
C ARG A 833 -11.85 2.89 5.38
N VAL A 834 -13.14 3.21 5.33
CA VAL A 834 -13.77 4.32 6.07
C VAL A 834 -15.05 3.88 6.74
N ASP A 835 -15.58 4.66 7.68
CA ASP A 835 -16.96 4.48 8.15
C ASP A 835 -17.99 5.12 7.17
N PHE A 836 -19.28 5.01 7.49
CA PHE A 836 -20.36 5.61 6.69
C PHE A 836 -20.40 7.14 6.69
N LYS A 837 -19.54 7.82 7.46
CA LYS A 837 -19.36 9.27 7.46
C LYS A 837 -18.06 9.71 6.80
N PHE A 838 -17.22 8.75 6.38
CA PHE A 838 -15.87 8.97 5.88
C PHE A 838 -14.88 9.52 6.94
N ASP A 839 -15.12 9.26 8.23
CA ASP A 839 -14.32 9.74 9.36
C ASP A 839 -13.18 8.75 9.74
N ASP A 840 -13.49 7.44 9.87
CA ASP A 840 -12.53 6.43 10.40
C ASP A 840 -11.69 5.78 9.30
N TYR A 841 -10.55 6.38 8.99
CA TYR A 841 -9.79 6.05 7.80
C TYR A 841 -8.60 5.10 8.05
N THR A 842 -8.52 4.00 7.28
CA THR A 842 -7.37 3.07 7.24
C THR A 842 -6.86 2.91 5.81
N GLU A 843 -5.55 3.06 5.61
CA GLU A 843 -4.87 2.85 4.33
C GLU A 843 -4.25 1.46 4.24
N PHE A 844 -4.31 0.87 3.05
CA PHE A 844 -3.57 -0.34 2.70
C PHE A 844 -2.45 0.05 1.71
N PRO A 845 -1.27 0.50 2.18
CA PRO A 845 -0.21 1.00 1.29
C PRO A 845 0.36 -0.10 0.38
N GLU A 846 0.32 -1.36 0.83
CA GLU A 846 0.73 -2.55 0.08
C GLU A 846 -0.35 -3.04 -0.90
N SER A 847 -1.20 -2.13 -1.38
CA SER A 847 -2.27 -2.45 -2.33
C SER A 847 -2.11 -1.87 -3.76
N PRO A 848 -0.90 -1.62 -4.30
CA PRO A 848 -0.74 -0.97 -5.62
C PRO A 848 -1.37 -1.77 -6.78
N GLY A 849 -1.54 -3.10 -6.63
CA GLY A 849 -2.30 -3.94 -7.55
C GLY A 849 -3.76 -3.51 -7.73
N CYS A 850 -4.37 -2.86 -6.74
CA CYS A 850 -5.78 -2.44 -6.80
C CYS A 850 -6.11 -1.56 -8.00
N PHE A 851 -5.20 -0.68 -8.40
CA PHE A 851 -5.38 0.16 -9.58
C PHE A 851 -5.57 -0.65 -10.87
N PHE A 852 -4.83 -1.76 -11.00
CA PHE A 852 -4.90 -2.62 -12.18
C PHE A 852 -6.27 -3.32 -12.27
N PHE A 853 -6.81 -3.76 -11.13
CA PHE A 853 -8.10 -4.45 -11.06
C PHE A 853 -9.27 -3.51 -11.31
N LYS A 854 -9.24 -2.30 -10.76
CA LYS A 854 -10.29 -1.29 -10.97
C LYS A 854 -10.65 -1.10 -12.45
N MET A 855 -9.63 -1.04 -13.31
CA MET A 855 -9.83 -0.68 -14.72
C MET A 855 -10.42 -1.81 -15.57
N ASN A 856 -10.22 -3.07 -15.16
CA ASN A 856 -10.39 -4.21 -16.05
C ASN A 856 -11.25 -5.34 -15.46
N HIS A 857 -11.56 -5.30 -14.15
CA HIS A 857 -12.11 -6.45 -13.44
C HIS A 857 -13.23 -6.08 -12.47
N ARG A 858 -14.22 -6.97 -12.37
CA ARG A 858 -15.30 -6.88 -11.39
C ARG A 858 -14.83 -7.46 -10.05
N ILE A 859 -15.07 -6.72 -8.98
CA ILE A 859 -14.85 -7.19 -7.60
C ILE A 859 -16.01 -8.09 -7.16
N LEU A 860 -15.68 -9.29 -6.67
CA LEU A 860 -16.66 -10.32 -6.29
C LEU A 860 -16.88 -10.41 -4.78
N GLY A 861 -15.92 -9.96 -3.98
CA GLY A 861 -16.07 -9.81 -2.55
C GLY A 861 -14.76 -9.40 -1.91
N VAL A 862 -14.83 -8.63 -0.83
CA VAL A 862 -13.67 -8.27 0.00
C VAL A 862 -13.78 -9.00 1.34
N SER A 863 -12.69 -9.62 1.77
CA SER A 863 -12.54 -10.18 3.10
C SER A 863 -11.64 -9.30 3.96
N PRO A 864 -12.22 -8.57 4.93
CA PRO A 864 -11.44 -7.84 5.93
C PRO A 864 -10.56 -8.75 6.79
N THR A 865 -10.99 -9.98 7.04
CA THR A 865 -10.33 -10.91 7.95
C THR A 865 -8.97 -11.36 7.44
N THR A 866 -8.87 -11.61 6.13
CA THR A 866 -7.65 -12.14 5.49
C THR A 866 -6.95 -11.11 4.61
N ASN A 867 -7.45 -9.87 4.56
CA ASN A 867 -7.00 -8.84 3.62
C ASN A 867 -7.01 -9.31 2.15
N THR A 868 -7.99 -10.15 1.78
CA THR A 868 -8.09 -10.66 0.41
C THR A 868 -9.32 -10.12 -0.31
N VAL A 869 -9.19 -9.90 -1.61
CA VAL A 869 -10.30 -9.57 -2.51
C VAL A 869 -10.39 -10.62 -3.61
N MET A 870 -11.60 -11.07 -3.91
CA MET A 870 -11.83 -11.98 -5.03
C MET A 870 -12.18 -11.15 -6.27
N ILE A 871 -11.45 -11.38 -7.36
CA ILE A 871 -11.57 -10.64 -8.62
C ILE A 871 -12.03 -11.56 -9.75
N ALA A 872 -12.95 -11.09 -10.59
CA ALA A 872 -13.46 -11.83 -11.74
C ALA A 872 -12.55 -11.70 -12.96
N ILE A 873 -12.22 -12.82 -13.59
CA ILE A 873 -11.33 -12.90 -14.76
C ILE A 873 -11.99 -13.80 -15.81
N LYS A 874 -12.85 -13.22 -16.67
CA LYS A 874 -13.69 -14.00 -17.61
C LYS A 874 -14.52 -15.06 -16.86
N GLN A 875 -14.27 -16.35 -17.11
CA GLN A 875 -14.93 -17.49 -16.43
C GLN A 875 -14.16 -18.00 -15.20
N LYS A 876 -13.04 -17.37 -14.86
CA LYS A 876 -12.21 -17.67 -13.69
C LYS A 876 -12.32 -16.55 -12.65
N ALA A 877 -11.80 -16.81 -11.47
CA ALA A 877 -11.53 -15.83 -10.44
C ALA A 877 -10.10 -15.99 -9.92
N ALA A 878 -9.58 -14.96 -9.28
CA ALA A 878 -8.36 -15.04 -8.49
C ALA A 878 -8.58 -14.30 -7.17
N LEU A 879 -7.76 -14.61 -6.18
CA LEU A 879 -7.69 -13.87 -4.93
C LEU A 879 -6.47 -12.96 -4.97
N TYR A 880 -6.66 -11.71 -4.60
CA TYR A 880 -5.59 -10.75 -4.42
C TYR A 880 -5.50 -10.38 -2.94
N ASP A 881 -4.33 -10.57 -2.34
CA ASP A 881 -4.03 -10.15 -0.98
C ASP A 881 -3.52 -8.70 -1.03
N PHE A 882 -4.36 -7.77 -0.59
CA PHE A 882 -4.04 -6.34 -0.58
C PHE A 882 -3.20 -5.93 0.65
N GLY A 883 -2.90 -6.87 1.55
CA GLY A 883 -1.94 -6.68 2.64
C GLY A 883 -0.50 -7.04 2.24
N THR A 884 -0.31 -7.94 1.29
CA THR A 884 1.02 -8.39 0.82
C THR A 884 1.29 -8.10 -0.66
N ASN A 885 0.35 -7.50 -1.39
CA ASN A 885 0.41 -7.26 -2.84
C ASN A 885 0.61 -8.56 -3.66
N GLU A 886 0.04 -9.67 -3.20
CA GLU A 886 0.17 -10.97 -3.85
C GLU A 886 -1.11 -11.36 -4.58
N LEU A 887 -0.97 -11.93 -5.77
CA LEU A 887 -2.07 -12.49 -6.55
C LEU A 887 -1.98 -14.02 -6.50
N SER A 888 -3.11 -14.69 -6.30
CA SER A 888 -3.22 -16.16 -6.36
C SER A 888 -3.28 -16.68 -7.78
N ALA A 889 -3.01 -17.97 -7.96
CA ALA A 889 -3.32 -18.67 -9.21
C ALA A 889 -4.82 -18.56 -9.53
N PRO A 890 -5.22 -18.39 -10.81
CA PRO A 890 -6.63 -18.35 -11.20
C PRO A 890 -7.32 -19.71 -11.02
N PHE A 891 -8.55 -19.69 -10.54
CA PHE A 891 -9.42 -20.85 -10.30
C PHE A 891 -10.82 -20.64 -10.90
N PRO A 892 -11.66 -21.67 -11.08
CA PRO A 892 -13.02 -21.52 -11.59
C PRO A 892 -13.86 -20.56 -10.72
N PHE A 893 -14.59 -19.64 -11.34
CA PHE A 893 -15.28 -18.53 -10.66
C PHE A 893 -16.15 -18.95 -9.46
N SER A 894 -16.77 -20.12 -9.53
CA SER A 894 -17.70 -20.63 -8.51
C SER A 894 -17.05 -21.55 -7.48
N ALA A 895 -15.75 -21.86 -7.59
CA ALA A 895 -15.08 -22.84 -6.71
C ALA A 895 -14.95 -22.34 -5.27
N ILE A 896 -14.87 -21.02 -5.10
CA ILE A 896 -14.84 -20.36 -3.79
C ILE A 896 -16.04 -19.41 -3.70
N VAL A 897 -16.81 -19.54 -2.63
CA VAL A 897 -18.01 -18.73 -2.36
C VAL A 897 -17.93 -18.08 -0.98
N SER A 898 -18.66 -16.98 -0.78
CA SER A 898 -18.63 -16.22 0.47
C SER A 898 -19.85 -15.33 0.63
N THR A 899 -20.07 -14.83 1.84
CA THR A 899 -20.98 -13.70 2.14
C THR A 899 -20.39 -12.38 1.63
N ARG A 900 -21.17 -11.30 1.71
CA ARG A 900 -20.72 -9.93 1.42
C ARG A 900 -20.94 -9.00 2.63
N PRO A 901 -19.88 -8.48 3.26
CA PRO A 901 -18.46 -8.79 3.01
C PRO A 901 -18.11 -10.26 3.29
N ALA A 902 -17.00 -10.73 2.73
CA ALA A 902 -16.55 -12.10 2.88
C ALA A 902 -15.96 -12.31 4.29
N ARG A 903 -16.79 -12.76 5.24
CA ARG A 903 -16.31 -13.11 6.59
C ARG A 903 -15.42 -14.34 6.56
N LYS A 904 -15.80 -15.28 5.71
CA LYS A 904 -15.15 -16.56 5.45
C LYS A 904 -15.26 -16.91 3.96
N TRP A 905 -14.27 -17.65 3.49
CA TRP A 905 -14.25 -18.26 2.16
C TRP A 905 -14.58 -19.73 2.28
N TYR A 906 -15.52 -20.21 1.47
CA TYR A 906 -15.97 -21.59 1.49
C TYR A 906 -15.73 -22.26 0.15
N CYS A 907 -15.23 -23.49 0.18
CA CYS A 907 -15.42 -24.43 -0.90
C CYS A 907 -16.65 -25.29 -0.60
N PHE A 908 -17.27 -25.84 -1.63
CA PHE A 908 -18.42 -26.71 -1.45
C PHE A 908 -18.35 -27.96 -2.33
N ASP A 909 -18.93 -29.03 -1.81
CA ASP A 909 -19.26 -30.24 -2.57
C ASP A 909 -20.77 -30.44 -2.53
N TYR A 910 -21.35 -30.78 -3.68
CA TYR A 910 -22.79 -30.92 -3.84
C TYR A 910 -23.15 -32.26 -4.49
N SER A 911 -23.94 -33.05 -3.77
CA SER A 911 -24.50 -34.31 -4.25
C SER A 911 -25.98 -34.16 -4.53
N GLU A 912 -26.35 -34.15 -5.81
CA GLU A 912 -27.76 -34.09 -6.21
C GLU A 912 -28.53 -35.35 -5.78
N GLU A 913 -27.91 -36.53 -5.86
CA GLU A 913 -28.53 -37.80 -5.47
C GLU A 913 -28.88 -37.85 -3.98
N ARG A 914 -27.97 -37.38 -3.13
CA ARG A 914 -28.16 -37.37 -1.67
C ARG A 914 -28.90 -36.14 -1.16
N ARG A 915 -29.04 -35.11 -2.01
CA ARG A 915 -29.53 -33.77 -1.63
C ARG A 915 -28.73 -33.18 -0.48
N GLU A 916 -27.40 -33.31 -0.57
CA GLU A 916 -26.44 -32.85 0.42
C GLU A 916 -25.55 -31.77 -0.17
N LEU A 917 -25.35 -30.69 0.57
CA LEU A 917 -24.38 -29.64 0.29
C LEU A 917 -23.43 -29.59 1.48
N THR A 918 -22.16 -29.89 1.22
CA THR A 918 -21.12 -29.83 2.23
C THR A 918 -20.29 -28.58 2.00
N LEU A 919 -20.11 -27.77 3.03
CA LEU A 919 -19.23 -26.60 3.02
C LEU A 919 -17.97 -26.88 3.83
N LYS A 920 -16.83 -26.42 3.31
CA LYS A 920 -15.57 -26.34 4.04
C LYS A 920 -15.11 -24.89 4.11
N ASP A 921 -14.86 -24.40 5.32
CA ASP A 921 -14.22 -23.11 5.54
C ASP A 921 -12.73 -23.21 5.18
N VAL A 922 -12.34 -22.56 4.09
CA VAL A 922 -10.96 -22.56 3.59
C VAL A 922 -10.22 -21.27 3.93
N THR A 923 -10.82 -20.36 4.67
CA THR A 923 -10.31 -18.99 4.92
C THR A 923 -8.84 -18.97 5.37
N ARG A 924 -8.45 -19.88 6.26
CA ARG A 924 -7.07 -19.99 6.77
C ARG A 924 -6.16 -20.86 5.91
N GLU A 925 -6.74 -21.74 5.07
CA GLU A 925 -6.03 -22.68 4.19
C GLU A 925 -5.78 -22.10 2.79
N LEU A 926 -6.36 -20.94 2.45
CA LEU A 926 -6.20 -20.31 1.13
C LEU A 926 -4.75 -20.17 0.68
N ARG A 927 -3.83 -19.85 1.61
CA ARG A 927 -2.40 -19.72 1.33
C ARG A 927 -1.71 -21.04 0.98
N SER A 928 -2.21 -22.17 1.50
CA SER A 928 -1.70 -23.50 1.17
C SER A 928 -2.41 -24.13 -0.03
N LEU A 929 -3.65 -23.74 -0.30
CA LEU A 929 -4.48 -24.32 -1.37
C LEU A 929 -4.18 -23.72 -2.76
N LEU A 930 -3.68 -22.49 -2.79
CA LEU A 930 -3.36 -21.77 -4.02
C LEU A 930 -1.89 -21.38 -4.02
N ALA A 931 -1.27 -21.38 -5.19
CA ALA A 931 0.02 -20.71 -5.38
C ALA A 931 -0.21 -19.19 -5.37
N TRP A 932 0.70 -18.45 -4.74
CA TRP A 932 0.68 -16.99 -4.64
C TRP A 932 1.99 -16.44 -5.20
N LYS A 933 1.91 -15.34 -5.95
CA LYS A 933 3.09 -14.59 -6.38
C LYS A 933 2.88 -13.10 -6.17
N PRO A 934 3.93 -12.35 -5.77
CA PRO A 934 3.85 -10.90 -5.69
C PRO A 934 3.56 -10.30 -7.06
N LEU A 935 2.70 -9.30 -7.12
CA LEU A 935 2.49 -8.56 -8.35
C LEU A 935 3.70 -7.64 -8.60
N PRO A 936 4.21 -7.56 -9.85
CA PRO A 936 5.31 -6.68 -10.23
C PRO A 936 4.84 -5.22 -10.37
N LEU A 937 3.98 -4.76 -9.46
CA LEU A 937 3.38 -3.43 -9.45
C LEU A 937 3.79 -2.75 -8.15
N GLY A 938 4.82 -1.90 -8.19
CA GLY A 938 5.33 -1.18 -7.02
C GLY A 938 4.52 0.08 -6.64
N GLY A 939 4.72 0.57 -5.41
CA GLY A 939 4.05 1.75 -4.83
C GLY A 939 4.55 3.14 -5.27
N GLY A 940 5.26 3.26 -6.42
CA GLY A 940 5.88 4.51 -6.91
C GLY A 940 5.72 4.77 -8.42
N LYS A 941 6.13 5.97 -8.90
CA LYS A 941 5.90 6.56 -10.25
C LYS A 941 5.85 5.61 -11.47
N LYS A 942 4.99 5.97 -12.45
CA LYS A 942 4.82 5.44 -13.83
C LYS A 942 5.33 4.01 -14.04
N ARG A 943 4.38 3.07 -13.98
CA ARG A 943 4.54 1.67 -14.34
C ARG A 943 5.06 1.53 -15.76
N THR A 944 5.99 0.62 -15.97
CA THR A 944 6.47 0.25 -17.30
C THR A 944 5.40 -0.59 -18.02
N ALA A 945 5.42 -0.61 -19.34
CA ALA A 945 4.53 -1.48 -20.12
C ALA A 945 4.78 -2.96 -19.82
N GLU A 946 6.03 -3.32 -19.50
CA GLU A 946 6.47 -4.67 -19.16
C GLU A 946 5.85 -5.15 -17.84
N GLU A 947 5.87 -4.33 -16.78
CA GLU A 947 5.23 -4.65 -15.48
C GLU A 947 3.70 -4.89 -15.63
N VAL A 948 3.04 -4.08 -16.44
CA VAL A 948 1.59 -4.24 -16.71
C VAL A 948 1.33 -5.51 -17.54
N GLN A 949 2.20 -5.80 -18.50
CA GLN A 949 2.10 -7.00 -19.34
C GLN A 949 2.37 -8.27 -18.53
N GLU A 950 3.32 -8.26 -17.61
CA GLU A 950 3.61 -9.37 -16.69
C GLU A 950 2.44 -9.62 -15.74
N ALA A 951 1.90 -8.58 -15.10
CA ALA A 951 0.71 -8.69 -14.25
C ALA A 951 -0.51 -9.23 -15.03
N TYR A 952 -0.70 -8.78 -16.28
CA TYR A 952 -1.73 -9.31 -17.18
C TYR A 952 -1.45 -10.79 -17.52
N GLY A 953 -0.18 -11.15 -17.76
CA GLY A 953 0.28 -12.51 -18.00
C GLY A 953 -0.12 -13.46 -16.87
N MET A 954 0.25 -13.10 -15.65
CA MET A 954 -0.06 -13.85 -14.42
C MET A 954 -1.56 -14.09 -14.25
N LEU A 955 -2.38 -13.08 -14.59
CA LEU A 955 -3.81 -13.08 -14.36
C LEU A 955 -4.59 -13.97 -15.36
N TYR A 956 -4.23 -13.91 -16.65
CA TYR A 956 -4.98 -14.59 -17.71
C TYR A 956 -4.38 -15.94 -18.11
N PHE A 957 -3.06 -16.09 -17.99
CA PHE A 957 -2.34 -17.29 -18.44
C PHE A 957 -1.74 -18.07 -17.28
N GLY A 958 -1.89 -17.58 -16.04
CA GLY A 958 -1.23 -18.15 -14.87
C GLY A 958 0.25 -17.79 -14.85
N TYR A 959 0.97 -18.34 -13.87
CA TYR A 959 2.41 -18.10 -13.79
C TYR A 959 3.15 -18.91 -14.84
N THR A 960 3.99 -18.28 -15.65
CA THR A 960 4.98 -19.01 -16.43
C THR A 960 5.97 -19.65 -15.44
N CYS A 961 5.98 -20.98 -15.41
CA CYS A 961 7.01 -21.74 -14.72
C CYS A 961 8.26 -21.70 -15.62
N GLU A 962 9.34 -21.06 -15.16
CA GLU A 962 10.67 -21.51 -15.54
C GLU A 962 10.89 -22.81 -14.77
N ASP A 963 10.43 -23.90 -15.39
CA ASP A 963 10.84 -25.31 -15.25
C ASP A 963 9.61 -26.19 -15.50
N PRO A 964 9.58 -26.98 -16.58
CA PRO A 964 8.60 -28.04 -16.70
C PRO A 964 8.87 -29.10 -15.62
N PRO A 965 7.85 -29.77 -15.07
CA PRO A 965 8.09 -30.96 -14.28
C PRO A 965 8.82 -31.99 -15.17
N GLU A 966 9.99 -32.43 -14.73
CA GLU A 966 10.57 -33.70 -15.15
C GLU A 966 9.55 -34.79 -14.78
N ASP A 967 8.71 -35.17 -15.75
CA ASP A 967 8.10 -36.48 -15.94
C ASP A 967 6.82 -36.34 -16.79
N ALA A 968 7.01 -36.26 -18.10
CA ALA A 968 5.98 -36.59 -19.09
C ALA A 968 6.65 -37.06 -20.40
N GLU A 969 7.32 -38.21 -20.34
CA GLU A 969 7.45 -39.04 -21.53
C GLU A 969 6.04 -39.54 -21.90
N GLY A 970 5.49 -39.09 -23.03
CA GLY A 970 4.24 -39.66 -23.55
C GLY A 970 3.51 -38.83 -24.58
N GLU A 971 3.73 -39.20 -25.84
CA GLU A 971 2.83 -38.98 -26.99
C GLU A 971 2.75 -37.58 -27.60
N THR A 972 3.66 -37.39 -28.56
CA THR A 972 3.49 -36.54 -29.73
C THR A 972 2.21 -36.89 -30.50
N GLY A 973 1.24 -35.98 -30.51
CA GLY A 973 0.10 -35.98 -31.43
C GLY A 973 -0.06 -34.60 -32.05
N ALA A 974 0.35 -34.48 -33.31
CA ALA A 974 0.25 -33.27 -34.12
C ALA A 974 -1.20 -32.82 -34.34
N CYS A 975 -1.43 -31.50 -34.34
CA CYS A 975 -2.39 -30.86 -35.23
C CYS A 975 -2.05 -29.39 -35.42
N ASP A 976 -1.74 -29.07 -36.68
CA ASP A 976 -1.43 -27.77 -37.24
C ASP A 976 -2.62 -26.80 -37.29
N GLU A 977 -2.26 -25.52 -37.20
CA GLU A 977 -2.72 -24.35 -37.97
C GLU A 977 -4.20 -23.89 -38.04
N ALA A 978 -4.31 -22.58 -37.76
CA ALA A 978 -5.11 -21.56 -38.45
C ALA A 978 -6.60 -21.35 -38.09
N SER A 979 -6.89 -20.26 -37.35
CA SER A 979 -7.50 -18.99 -37.85
C SER A 979 -8.10 -18.18 -36.71
#